data_AF-A0A819YJI1-F1
#
_entry.id   AF-A0A819YJI1-F1
#
_cell.length_a   1.000
_cell.length_b   1.000
_cell.length_c   1.000
_cell.angle_alpha   90.00
_cell.angle_beta   90.00
_cell.angle_gamma   90.00
#
_symmetry.space_group_name_H-M   'P 1'
#
loop_
_entity.id
_entity.type
_entity.pdbx_description
1 polymer ?
#
loop_
_entity_poly.entity_id
_entity_poly.type
_entity_poly.pdbx_seq_one_letter_code
_entity_poly.pdbx_strand_id
1 'polypeptide(L)'
;MSSHRFSPSQNTHGLIPSLLHGNYPSTWHQSFSNTHISYGNSSIMTTNSSYSHLRSPINSEDSSREDIGIGRRHVYYHQPIARPHERFLNRTMDNCPEHLTSKQRSRWLKAGRKAQLNHRIVSTIEPFQSTEANYNSLTYIHGKTSENHLVGLISKMANVRLYMIDTESDRPTGNNPHTKPALLQIQAIHYETCSTVLLIEIQHLPHYSTSLFGLIQQMCSNIFSPDNKIIAWGDPIKELYSFEQFRLFDISRITKTLNLQDFFNTMWNSAHPHIQACLNRHHVMEDDCSSDEVLICLINSDDIDDDLKPQDSKADFNQCICPDEIRPYKTNNALWSLQKAIQMIFNKALDKALTMNLWSCGLDPHLNTWRTIDDKQTRHALTTYAVNDVFAPTDLYFYLMNTDISSLDTNHIINLNMIYEQPIQNLPKYFVLSDSHGKYFPPYHRTAQYQLVIKSISGLQWKNPWQQELSVNNLIESTSIKSIISTCAGIIFMVGTNSIRSWSASEIIQDIVNITQSIRSTYDHLNRKTDISICTIFPCLKTSTRFLTSNLLTSNINDYNTKLYDISNTLNFTIINFPITISHLNVDGLHIRAKHTSLIFNIILDNITCLLNKTNKIKNSQRSSEAKSRRNKRVHQRQKQQQQSHIIFRLVDTI
;
A
#
# COMPACT_ATOMS: atom_id res chain seq x y z
N MET A 1 57.56 -50.35 -2.46
CA MET A 1 56.73 -50.78 -1.32
C MET A 1 55.29 -50.47 -1.69
N SER A 2 54.66 -51.40 -2.41
CA SER A 2 53.70 -52.41 -1.91
C SER A 2 52.27 -51.85 -1.79
N SER A 3 51.47 -52.31 -2.74
CA SER A 3 50.03 -52.21 -2.99
C SER A 3 49.13 -52.84 -1.92
N HIS A 4 47.86 -52.37 -1.82
CA HIS A 4 46.59 -53.13 -1.75
C HIS A 4 45.43 -52.10 -1.68
N ARG A 5 44.40 -52.03 -2.55
CA ARG A 5 43.28 -52.92 -2.99
C ARG A 5 42.11 -53.09 -1.99
N PHE A 6 40.90 -53.12 -2.58
CA PHE A 6 39.54 -53.45 -2.10
C PHE A 6 38.73 -52.31 -1.45
N SER A 7 37.42 -52.14 -1.63
CA SER A 7 36.37 -52.54 -2.61
C SER A 7 35.05 -51.90 -2.14
N PRO A 8 34.03 -51.73 -2.99
CA PRO A 8 32.78 -51.05 -2.64
C PRO A 8 31.69 -52.02 -2.14
N SER A 9 30.90 -51.56 -1.19
CA SER A 9 29.62 -52.14 -0.74
C SER A 9 28.64 -51.00 -0.46
N GLN A 10 27.33 -51.11 -0.55
CA GLN A 10 26.39 -51.99 -1.24
C GLN A 10 25.05 -51.23 -1.14
N ASN A 11 24.20 -51.36 -2.16
CA ASN A 11 22.83 -50.85 -2.14
C ASN A 11 22.02 -51.50 -1.00
N THR A 12 21.28 -50.68 -0.26
CA THR A 12 20.08 -51.14 0.45
C THR A 12 18.92 -50.21 0.12
N HIS A 13 17.99 -50.76 -0.66
CA HIS A 13 16.65 -50.24 -0.89
C HIS A 13 15.90 -50.13 0.44
N GLY A 14 15.52 -48.91 0.81
CA GLY A 14 14.57 -48.62 1.89
C GLY A 14 13.17 -48.46 1.31
N LEU A 15 12.32 -49.46 1.59
CA LEU A 15 10.91 -49.54 1.21
C LEU A 15 10.09 -48.38 1.81
N ILE A 16 9.25 -47.79 0.96
CA ILE A 16 8.21 -46.81 1.32
C ILE A 16 7.00 -47.58 1.90
N PRO A 17 6.54 -47.29 3.13
CA PRO A 17 5.22 -47.75 3.57
C PRO A 17 4.16 -46.77 3.08
N SER A 18 3.43 -47.19 2.05
CA SER A 18 2.13 -46.63 1.67
C SER A 18 1.11 -46.87 2.78
N LEU A 19 0.76 -45.84 3.54
CA LEU A 19 -0.37 -45.89 4.46
C LEU A 19 -1.65 -45.44 3.76
N LEU A 20 -2.39 -46.48 3.41
CA LEU A 20 -3.81 -46.66 3.13
C LEU A 20 -4.77 -45.52 3.50
N HIS A 21 -5.67 -45.28 2.54
CA HIS A 21 -6.97 -44.65 2.67
C HIS A 21 -7.76 -45.14 3.89
N GLY A 22 -8.03 -44.21 4.82
CA GLY A 22 -9.09 -44.33 5.81
C GLY A 22 -10.36 -43.68 5.30
N ASN A 23 -11.29 -44.50 4.80
CA ASN A 23 -12.70 -44.13 4.64
C ASN A 23 -13.30 -43.84 6.03
N TYR A 24 -13.80 -42.62 6.25
CA TYR A 24 -14.73 -42.34 7.36
C TYR A 24 -16.08 -41.87 6.81
N PRO A 25 -17.19 -42.31 7.44
CA PRO A 25 -18.53 -42.22 6.90
C PRO A 25 -19.10 -40.80 7.05
N SER A 26 -19.89 -40.44 6.04
CA SER A 26 -20.84 -39.36 6.06
C SER A 26 -21.94 -39.59 7.10
N THR A 27 -22.62 -38.50 7.47
CA THR A 27 -23.86 -38.39 8.26
C THR A 27 -23.72 -38.16 9.77
N TRP A 28 -23.70 -36.88 10.19
CA TRP A 28 -24.38 -36.37 11.40
C TRP A 28 -24.79 -34.90 11.17
N HIS A 29 -25.94 -34.69 10.53
CA HIS A 29 -26.66 -33.42 10.61
C HIS A 29 -27.52 -33.46 11.87
N GLN A 30 -27.10 -32.78 12.93
CA GLN A 30 -27.99 -32.38 14.01
C GLN A 30 -28.20 -30.87 13.95
N SER A 31 -29.40 -30.52 13.54
CA SER A 31 -30.00 -29.19 13.61
C SER A 31 -30.17 -28.77 15.08
N PHE A 32 -29.44 -27.75 15.51
CA PHE A 32 -29.80 -26.97 16.69
C PHE A 32 -30.52 -25.69 16.25
N SER A 33 -31.84 -25.76 16.31
CA SER A 33 -32.73 -24.60 16.37
C SER A 33 -32.63 -23.96 17.75
N ASN A 34 -32.19 -22.70 17.85
CA ASN A 34 -32.33 -21.90 19.06
C ASN A 34 -33.20 -20.68 18.80
N THR A 35 -34.49 -20.88 19.07
CA THR A 35 -35.38 -20.04 19.88
C THR A 35 -34.94 -18.61 20.15
N HIS A 36 -35.68 -17.68 19.55
CA HIS A 36 -35.84 -16.30 20.01
C HIS A 36 -36.35 -16.28 21.46
N ILE A 37 -35.58 -15.71 22.37
CA ILE A 37 -36.04 -15.30 23.70
C ILE A 37 -36.23 -13.78 23.65
N SER A 38 -37.49 -13.35 23.60
CA SER A 38 -37.89 -11.96 23.78
C SER A 38 -37.90 -11.62 25.28
N TYR A 39 -37.07 -10.67 25.70
CA TYR A 39 -37.22 -10.06 27.03
C TYR A 39 -38.11 -8.83 26.92
N GLY A 40 -39.17 -8.85 27.73
CA GLY A 40 -40.21 -7.84 27.80
C GLY A 40 -39.72 -6.53 28.42
N ASN A 41 -40.39 -5.47 28.00
CA ASN A 41 -40.34 -4.13 28.59
C ASN A 41 -40.82 -4.17 30.04
N SER A 42 -40.00 -3.63 30.95
CA SER A 42 -40.45 -3.18 32.26
C SER A 42 -40.00 -1.74 32.48
N SER A 43 -40.94 -0.82 32.25
CA SER A 43 -40.89 0.57 32.66
C SER A 43 -40.89 0.66 34.19
N ILE A 44 -39.91 1.35 34.77
CA ILE A 44 -40.01 1.86 36.14
C ILE A 44 -39.60 3.34 36.13
N MET A 45 -40.59 4.18 36.45
CA MET A 45 -40.39 5.57 36.86
C MET A 45 -39.81 5.60 38.28
N THR A 46 -38.85 6.48 38.54
CA THR A 46 -38.71 7.14 39.87
C THR A 46 -38.00 8.49 39.74
N THR A 47 -38.84 9.53 39.78
CA THR A 47 -38.76 10.75 40.61
C THR A 47 -37.42 11.31 41.07
N ASN A 48 -37.24 12.59 40.74
CA ASN A 48 -36.43 13.60 41.41
C ASN A 48 -36.66 13.65 42.93
N SER A 49 -35.59 13.82 43.71
CA SER A 49 -35.66 14.57 44.97
C SER A 49 -34.36 15.30 45.27
N SER A 50 -34.45 16.62 45.28
CA SER A 50 -33.48 17.56 45.82
C SER A 50 -33.44 17.45 47.34
N TYR A 51 -32.25 17.41 47.95
CA TYR A 51 -32.07 17.76 49.37
C TYR A 51 -30.76 18.53 49.56
N SER A 52 -30.93 19.78 49.99
CA SER A 52 -29.94 20.62 50.64
C SER A 52 -30.02 20.42 52.16
N HIS A 53 -28.90 20.39 52.88
CA HIS A 53 -28.77 21.03 54.21
C HIS A 53 -27.30 21.16 54.66
N LEU A 54 -27.13 22.10 55.59
CA LEU A 54 -25.93 22.82 56.03
C LEU A 54 -25.22 22.19 57.23
N ARG A 55 -23.89 22.47 57.33
CA ARG A 55 -23.01 22.68 58.53
C ARG A 55 -22.85 21.48 59.51
N SER A 56 -21.69 21.19 60.10
CA SER A 56 -20.67 22.03 60.77
C SER A 56 -19.36 21.22 61.05
N PRO A 57 -18.29 21.83 61.59
CA PRO A 57 -16.90 21.34 61.57
C PRO A 57 -16.46 20.64 62.87
N ILE A 58 -15.50 19.71 62.79
CA ILE A 58 -14.68 19.27 63.93
C ILE A 58 -13.25 18.96 63.46
N ASN A 59 -12.29 19.64 64.11
CA ASN A 59 -10.86 19.32 64.10
C ASN A 59 -10.60 18.10 65.00
N SER A 60 -9.69 17.21 64.59
CA SER A 60 -8.73 16.60 65.51
C SER A 60 -7.58 15.99 64.71
N GLU A 61 -6.40 16.53 64.95
CA GLU A 61 -5.10 15.89 64.69
C GLU A 61 -5.05 14.56 65.46
N ASP A 62 -4.72 13.45 64.79
CA ASP A 62 -3.69 12.57 65.30
C ASP A 62 -3.18 11.60 64.21
N SER A 63 -2.00 11.10 64.50
CA SER A 63 -0.93 10.60 63.68
C SER A 63 -1.01 9.11 63.31
N SER A 64 -0.29 8.77 62.23
CA SER A 64 0.31 7.47 61.95
C SER A 64 -0.58 6.31 61.45
N ARG A 65 -0.68 6.19 60.12
CA ARG A 65 -0.25 4.99 59.36
C ARG A 65 -0.51 5.22 57.86
N GLU A 66 0.50 4.95 57.05
CA GLU A 66 0.43 4.96 55.59
C GLU A 66 -0.48 3.84 55.08
N ASP A 67 -1.78 4.05 55.15
CA ASP A 67 -2.69 3.46 54.18
C ASP A 67 -2.65 4.38 52.95
N ILE A 68 -1.98 3.91 51.89
CA ILE A 68 -2.13 4.46 50.55
C ILE A 68 -3.60 4.22 50.17
N GLY A 69 -4.46 5.15 50.59
CA GLY A 69 -5.82 5.24 50.14
C GLY A 69 -5.79 5.39 48.63
N ILE A 70 -6.01 4.28 47.93
CA ILE A 70 -6.41 4.26 46.53
C ILE A 70 -7.82 4.88 46.51
N GLY A 71 -7.87 6.20 46.69
CA GLY A 71 -9.05 6.99 46.41
C GLY A 71 -9.48 6.62 45.02
N ARG A 72 -10.77 6.28 44.86
CA ARG A 72 -11.41 5.92 43.59
C ARG A 72 -11.03 6.97 42.54
N ARG A 73 -9.90 6.75 41.85
CA ARG A 73 -9.50 7.57 40.71
C ARG A 73 -10.63 7.39 39.73
N HIS A 74 -11.34 8.46 39.42
CA HIS A 74 -12.26 8.47 38.29
C HIS A 74 -11.49 7.90 37.11
N VAL A 75 -11.84 6.67 36.72
CA VAL A 75 -11.27 6.04 35.54
C VAL A 75 -11.83 6.83 34.38
N TYR A 76 -11.07 7.83 33.93
CA TYR A 76 -11.39 8.59 32.74
C TYR A 76 -11.24 7.63 31.57
N TYR A 77 -12.33 6.96 31.20
CA TYR A 77 -12.38 6.15 30.00
C TYR A 77 -12.22 7.09 28.80
N HIS A 78 -11.06 6.96 28.14
CA HIS A 78 -10.80 7.65 26.90
C HIS A 78 -11.82 7.22 25.84
N GLN A 79 -12.43 8.19 25.17
CA GLN A 79 -13.26 7.90 24.01
C GLN A 79 -12.35 7.71 22.79
N PRO A 80 -12.68 6.77 21.89
CA PRO A 80 -11.95 6.65 20.64
C PRO A 80 -12.07 7.95 19.84
N ILE A 81 -11.04 8.29 19.10
CA ILE A 81 -11.05 9.43 18.21
C ILE A 81 -11.68 8.95 16.90
N ALA A 82 -12.84 9.49 16.54
CA ALA A 82 -13.44 9.25 15.23
C ALA A 82 -12.48 9.76 14.13
N ARG A 83 -12.19 8.89 13.16
CA ARG A 83 -11.33 9.17 11.98
C ARG A 83 -9.99 9.85 12.36
N PRO A 84 -9.17 9.21 13.21
CA PRO A 84 -8.00 9.86 13.79
C PRO A 84 -7.02 10.31 12.71
N HIS A 85 -6.92 9.58 11.60
CA HIS A 85 -6.06 9.87 10.47
C HIS A 85 -6.36 11.22 9.76
N GLU A 86 -7.61 11.67 9.71
CA GLU A 86 -8.00 12.92 9.01
C GLU A 86 -7.26 14.14 9.59
N ARG A 87 -6.98 14.12 10.90
CA ARG A 87 -6.20 15.16 11.60
C ARG A 87 -4.74 15.24 11.15
N PHE A 88 -4.24 14.19 10.52
CA PHE A 88 -2.86 14.09 10.03
C PHE A 88 -2.76 14.29 8.52
N LEU A 89 -3.79 13.92 7.75
CA LEU A 89 -3.81 14.06 6.29
C LEU A 89 -3.47 15.48 5.82
N ASN A 90 -3.95 16.47 6.54
CA ASN A 90 -3.80 17.87 6.18
C ASN A 90 -2.49 18.50 6.67
N ARG A 91 -1.60 17.77 7.34
CA ARG A 91 -0.34 18.33 7.87
C ARG A 91 0.67 18.59 6.73
N THR A 92 0.90 19.86 6.39
CA THR A 92 1.83 20.34 5.37
C THR A 92 2.71 21.46 5.91
N MET A 93 3.78 21.83 5.20
CA MET A 93 4.63 22.96 5.64
C MET A 93 3.81 24.24 5.89
N ASP A 94 2.78 24.47 5.07
CA ASP A 94 1.96 25.68 5.09
C ASP A 94 1.05 25.82 6.32
N ASN A 95 0.73 24.71 7.01
CA ASN A 95 -0.07 24.74 8.24
C ASN A 95 0.64 24.10 9.44
N CYS A 96 1.97 24.02 9.40
CA CYS A 96 2.77 23.65 10.56
C CYS A 96 2.75 24.79 11.59
N PRO A 97 2.41 24.53 12.87
CA PRO A 97 2.42 25.58 13.89
C PRO A 97 3.82 26.18 14.07
N GLU A 98 3.90 27.52 14.10
CA GLU A 98 5.17 28.24 14.13
C GLU A 98 5.95 28.01 15.43
N HIS A 99 5.26 27.79 16.54
CA HIS A 99 5.84 27.57 17.87
C HIS A 99 6.51 26.19 18.05
N LEU A 100 6.40 25.28 17.08
CA LEU A 100 7.07 23.98 17.16
C LEU A 100 8.58 24.16 16.96
N THR A 101 9.37 23.52 17.83
CA THR A 101 10.81 23.35 17.62
C THR A 101 11.10 22.63 16.30
N SER A 102 12.30 22.76 15.74
CA SER A 102 12.69 22.09 14.48
C SER A 102 12.46 20.57 14.53
N LYS A 103 12.77 19.93 15.68
CA LYS A 103 12.53 18.49 15.92
C LYS A 103 11.04 18.16 15.90
N GLN A 104 10.21 18.94 16.60
CA GLN A 104 8.74 18.76 16.61
C GLN A 104 8.12 19.00 15.23
N ARG A 105 8.57 20.04 14.49
CA ARG A 105 8.15 20.34 13.12
C ARG A 105 8.45 19.18 12.18
N SER A 106 9.66 18.62 12.25
CA SER A 106 10.04 17.45 11.46
C SER A 106 9.13 16.23 11.75
N ARG A 107 8.90 15.93 13.04
CA ARG A 107 7.97 14.86 13.46
C ARG A 107 6.54 15.11 12.96
N TRP A 108 6.06 16.34 13.07
CA TRP A 108 4.73 16.74 12.64
C TRP A 108 4.55 16.56 11.12
N LEU A 109 5.53 17.00 10.31
CA LEU A 109 5.53 16.84 8.85
C LEU A 109 5.66 15.36 8.45
N LYS A 110 6.51 14.60 9.14
CA LYS A 110 6.69 13.16 8.91
C LYS A 110 5.38 12.41 9.15
N ALA A 111 4.66 12.73 10.23
CA ALA A 111 3.34 12.15 10.50
C ALA A 111 2.33 12.49 9.39
N GLY A 112 2.32 13.74 8.89
CA GLY A 112 1.49 14.15 7.76
C GLY A 112 1.75 13.33 6.49
N ARG A 113 3.02 13.23 6.09
CA ARG A 113 3.43 12.41 4.93
C ARG A 113 3.07 10.94 5.09
N LYS A 114 3.23 10.38 6.29
CA LYS A 114 2.81 8.99 6.58
C LYS A 114 1.31 8.80 6.40
N ALA A 115 0.49 9.71 6.93
CA ALA A 115 -0.97 9.64 6.79
C ALA A 115 -1.41 9.76 5.32
N GLN A 116 -0.82 10.71 4.58
CA GLN A 116 -1.08 10.88 3.15
C GLN A 116 -0.67 9.64 2.33
N LEU A 117 0.47 9.03 2.65
CA LEU A 117 0.92 7.80 2.01
C LEU A 117 -0.03 6.64 2.30
N ASN A 118 -0.44 6.43 3.55
CA ASN A 118 -1.40 5.40 3.92
C ASN A 118 -2.73 5.60 3.17
N HIS A 119 -3.27 6.82 3.17
CA HIS A 119 -4.49 7.15 2.46
C HIS A 119 -4.38 6.88 0.95
N ARG A 120 -3.25 7.22 0.34
CA ARG A 120 -2.99 6.89 -1.07
C ARG A 120 -2.96 5.38 -1.30
N ILE A 121 -2.29 4.61 -0.44
CA ILE A 121 -2.21 3.15 -0.57
C ILE A 121 -3.61 2.54 -0.47
N VAL A 122 -4.36 2.88 0.60
CA VAL A 122 -5.71 2.35 0.85
C VAL A 122 -6.72 2.76 -0.23
N SER A 123 -6.53 3.92 -0.88
CA SER A 123 -7.40 4.35 -1.98
C SER A 123 -7.05 3.76 -3.35
N THR A 124 -5.87 3.17 -3.51
CA THR A 124 -5.38 2.66 -4.80
C THR A 124 -5.24 1.15 -4.85
N ILE A 125 -5.19 0.48 -3.70
CA ILE A 125 -4.93 -0.95 -3.55
C ILE A 125 -6.05 -1.56 -2.71
N GLU A 126 -6.45 -2.78 -3.05
CA GLU A 126 -7.48 -3.52 -2.31
C GLU A 126 -7.09 -3.66 -0.83
N PRO A 127 -8.00 -3.41 0.13
CA PRO A 127 -7.69 -3.56 1.54
C PRO A 127 -7.39 -5.02 1.89
N PHE A 128 -6.42 -5.23 2.77
CA PHE A 128 -6.23 -6.49 3.44
C PHE A 128 -7.40 -6.71 4.40
N GLN A 129 -8.11 -7.81 4.22
CA GLN A 129 -9.24 -8.20 5.05
C GLN A 129 -9.13 -9.68 5.35
N SER A 130 -9.04 -10.00 6.65
CA SER A 130 -9.32 -11.35 7.13
C SER A 130 -10.81 -11.64 6.96
N THR A 131 -11.15 -12.86 6.55
CA THR A 131 -12.56 -13.27 6.50
C THR A 131 -12.97 -13.83 7.86
N GLU A 132 -14.20 -13.57 8.31
CA GLU A 132 -14.71 -14.17 9.55
C GLU A 132 -14.71 -15.70 9.49
N ALA A 133 -14.72 -16.29 8.29
CA ALA A 133 -14.58 -17.73 8.09
C ALA A 133 -13.20 -18.28 8.54
N ASN A 134 -12.17 -17.43 8.65
CA ASN A 134 -10.82 -17.83 9.04
C ASN A 134 -10.62 -17.92 10.56
N TYR A 135 -11.58 -17.45 11.37
CA TYR A 135 -11.54 -17.60 12.82
C TYR A 135 -12.89 -18.00 13.39
N ASN A 136 -12.89 -19.04 14.24
CA ASN A 136 -14.13 -19.56 14.81
C ASN A 136 -14.78 -18.58 15.79
N SER A 137 -13.97 -17.77 16.45
CA SER A 137 -14.44 -16.84 17.48
C SER A 137 -13.44 -15.70 17.68
N LEU A 138 -13.96 -14.48 17.73
CA LEU A 138 -13.29 -13.32 18.30
C LEU A 138 -13.71 -13.22 19.77
N THR A 139 -12.74 -13.18 20.68
CA THR A 139 -12.99 -13.13 22.12
C THR A 139 -12.29 -11.95 22.76
N TYR A 140 -13.04 -11.14 23.51
CA TYR A 140 -12.51 -10.06 24.32
C TYR A 140 -12.22 -10.54 25.75
N ILE A 141 -11.03 -10.21 26.26
CA ILE A 141 -10.56 -10.61 27.60
C ILE A 141 -10.37 -9.37 28.47
N HIS A 142 -11.21 -9.22 29.48
CA HIS A 142 -11.23 -8.11 30.44
C HIS A 142 -12.04 -8.49 31.70
N GLY A 143 -12.25 -7.53 32.61
CA GLY A 143 -12.94 -7.74 33.90
C GLY A 143 -14.44 -8.03 33.83
N LYS A 144 -15.02 -8.16 32.63
CA LYS A 144 -16.42 -8.62 32.43
C LYS A 144 -16.50 -9.97 31.70
N THR A 145 -15.37 -10.54 31.28
CA THR A 145 -15.34 -11.89 30.72
C THR A 145 -15.79 -12.87 31.78
N SER A 146 -16.67 -13.82 31.45
CA SER A 146 -17.15 -14.79 32.44
C SER A 146 -16.10 -15.85 32.73
N GLU A 147 -16.01 -16.29 33.99
CA GLU A 147 -15.06 -17.33 34.41
C GLU A 147 -15.27 -18.65 33.65
N ASN A 148 -16.53 -19.06 33.44
CA ASN A 148 -16.86 -20.25 32.65
C ASN A 148 -16.34 -20.17 31.21
N HIS A 149 -16.40 -18.98 30.60
CA HIS A 149 -15.87 -18.77 29.26
C HIS A 149 -14.34 -18.90 29.25
N LEU A 150 -13.66 -18.32 30.24
CA LEU A 150 -12.20 -18.48 30.39
C LEU A 150 -11.79 -19.94 30.62
N VAL A 151 -12.51 -20.71 31.43
CA VAL A 151 -12.22 -22.14 31.63
C VAL A 151 -12.31 -22.91 30.31
N GLY A 152 -13.32 -22.61 29.49
CA GLY A 152 -13.43 -23.15 28.13
C GLY A 152 -12.26 -22.76 27.24
N LEU A 153 -11.84 -21.50 27.28
CA LEU A 153 -10.68 -21.01 26.51
C LEU A 153 -9.37 -21.63 26.98
N ILE A 154 -9.12 -21.75 28.28
CA ILE A 154 -7.94 -22.40 28.84
C ILE A 154 -7.82 -23.83 28.31
N SER A 155 -8.93 -24.57 28.33
CA SER A 155 -9.00 -25.94 27.79
C SER A 155 -8.73 -25.98 26.29
N LYS A 156 -9.28 -25.01 25.54
CA LYS A 156 -9.06 -24.87 24.09
C LYS A 156 -7.60 -24.54 23.75
N MET A 157 -7.00 -23.58 24.49
CA MET A 157 -5.64 -23.10 24.27
C MET A 157 -4.58 -24.14 24.68
N ALA A 158 -4.88 -25.04 25.62
CA ALA A 158 -3.94 -26.08 26.05
C ALA A 158 -3.43 -26.99 24.92
N ASN A 159 -4.20 -27.12 23.84
CA ASN A 159 -3.87 -27.94 22.68
C ASN A 159 -3.25 -27.18 21.50
N VAL A 160 -3.16 -25.85 21.59
CA VAL A 160 -2.55 -25.02 20.55
C VAL A 160 -1.05 -24.91 20.81
N ARG A 161 -0.25 -24.91 19.74
CA ARG A 161 1.22 -24.85 19.81
C ARG A 161 1.81 -23.67 19.02
N LEU A 162 1.00 -22.97 18.25
CA LEU A 162 1.43 -21.89 17.37
C LEU A 162 0.56 -20.66 17.62
N TYR A 163 1.21 -19.54 17.92
CA TYR A 163 0.54 -18.27 18.18
C TYR A 163 1.20 -17.15 17.39
N MET A 164 0.37 -16.32 16.76
CA MET A 164 0.80 -15.00 16.27
C MET A 164 0.34 -13.95 17.27
N ILE A 165 1.20 -12.99 17.58
CA ILE A 165 0.88 -11.88 18.47
C ILE A 165 1.18 -10.54 17.81
N ASP A 166 0.46 -9.53 18.27
CA ASP A 166 0.74 -8.12 18.00
C ASP A 166 0.29 -7.27 19.19
N THR A 167 0.83 -6.06 19.31
CA THR A 167 0.56 -5.19 20.45
C THR A 167 0.21 -3.78 20.04
N GLU A 168 -0.65 -3.13 20.83
CA GLU A 168 -0.98 -1.72 20.66
C GLU A 168 -0.92 -0.99 22.00
N SER A 169 -0.37 0.22 21.94
CA SER A 169 -0.18 1.12 23.08
C SER A 169 -0.81 2.48 22.82
N ASP A 170 -1.32 3.13 23.85
CA ASP A 170 -1.64 4.54 23.75
C ASP A 170 -0.35 5.34 23.61
N ARG A 171 -0.36 6.29 22.69
CA ARG A 171 0.75 7.22 22.49
C ARG A 171 0.94 8.12 23.71
N PRO A 172 2.18 8.56 23.98
CA PRO A 172 2.44 9.57 24.98
C PRO A 172 1.57 10.81 24.72
N THR A 173 0.98 11.33 25.79
CA THR A 173 0.23 12.59 25.77
C THR A 173 0.94 13.61 26.64
N GLY A 174 0.58 14.89 26.54
CA GLY A 174 1.14 15.92 27.43
C GLY A 174 0.97 15.61 28.93
N ASN A 175 -0.03 14.78 29.27
CA ASN A 175 -0.34 14.38 30.65
C ASN A 175 0.24 13.00 31.02
N ASN A 176 0.76 12.24 30.07
CA ASN A 176 1.41 10.95 30.30
C ASN A 176 2.57 10.79 29.30
N PRO A 177 3.82 11.05 29.71
CA PRO A 177 4.97 11.01 28.81
C PRO A 177 5.36 9.59 28.38
N HIS A 178 4.83 8.55 29.03
CA HIS A 178 5.13 7.16 28.72
C HIS A 178 4.05 6.54 27.82
N THR A 179 4.49 5.68 26.90
CA THR A 179 3.59 4.77 26.18
C THR A 179 2.86 3.89 27.18
N LYS A 180 1.57 3.70 26.95
CA LYS A 180 0.72 2.93 27.86
C LYS A 180 0.22 1.68 27.14
N PRO A 181 0.67 0.48 27.55
CA PRO A 181 0.20 -0.77 26.95
C PRO A 181 -1.32 -0.88 27.07
N ALA A 182 -1.99 -1.12 25.95
CA ALA A 182 -3.45 -1.02 25.88
C ALA A 182 -4.12 -2.31 25.44
N LEU A 183 -3.59 -2.96 24.40
CA LEU A 183 -4.18 -4.13 23.78
C LEU A 183 -3.08 -5.14 23.42
N LEU A 184 -3.28 -6.38 23.83
CA LEU A 184 -2.51 -7.52 23.36
C LEU A 184 -3.41 -8.37 22.46
N GLN A 185 -3.00 -8.52 21.20
CA GLN A 185 -3.70 -9.25 20.16
C GLN A 185 -3.05 -10.63 20.04
N ILE A 186 -3.84 -11.70 20.12
CA ILE A 186 -3.33 -13.07 20.03
C ILE A 186 -4.19 -13.86 19.06
N GLN A 187 -3.57 -14.41 18.04
CA GLN A 187 -4.18 -15.41 17.17
C GLN A 187 -3.63 -16.79 17.54
N ALA A 188 -4.47 -17.62 18.14
CA ALA A 188 -4.19 -19.03 18.39
C ALA A 188 -4.50 -19.83 17.12
N ILE A 189 -3.46 -20.39 16.49
CA ILE A 189 -3.56 -21.05 15.19
C ILE A 189 -3.71 -22.56 15.40
N HIS A 190 -4.93 -23.07 15.21
CA HIS A 190 -5.24 -24.51 15.36
C HIS A 190 -4.73 -25.31 14.16
N TYR A 191 -4.96 -24.75 12.97
CA TYR A 191 -4.49 -25.22 11.66
C TYR A 191 -4.56 -24.05 10.68
N GLU A 192 -4.03 -24.20 9.46
CA GLU A 192 -3.86 -23.08 8.50
C GLU A 192 -5.15 -22.28 8.22
N THR A 193 -6.31 -22.94 8.27
CA THR A 193 -7.61 -22.32 7.96
C THR A 193 -8.49 -22.05 9.18
N CYS A 194 -8.00 -22.29 10.40
CA CYS A 194 -8.78 -22.06 11.61
C CYS A 194 -7.96 -21.53 12.76
N SER A 195 -8.43 -20.40 13.27
CA SER A 195 -7.83 -19.74 14.41
C SER A 195 -8.87 -19.28 15.43
N THR A 196 -8.38 -18.86 16.59
CA THR A 196 -9.15 -18.13 17.59
C THR A 196 -8.41 -16.84 17.88
N VAL A 197 -9.11 -15.71 17.77
CA VAL A 197 -8.53 -14.40 18.04
C VAL A 197 -8.94 -13.95 19.44
N LEU A 198 -7.95 -13.63 20.25
CA LEU A 198 -8.11 -13.07 21.59
C LEU A 198 -7.63 -11.62 21.56
N LEU A 199 -8.49 -10.71 22.05
CA LEU A 199 -8.15 -9.31 22.27
C LEU A 199 -8.13 -9.06 23.77
N ILE A 200 -6.93 -9.00 24.35
CA ILE A 200 -6.74 -8.78 25.79
C ILE A 200 -6.62 -7.29 26.05
N GLU A 201 -7.67 -6.73 26.67
CA GLU A 201 -7.78 -5.30 26.93
C GLU A 201 -7.16 -4.96 28.28
N ILE A 202 -5.85 -4.71 28.25
CA ILE A 202 -4.99 -4.60 29.43
C ILE A 202 -5.51 -3.59 30.46
N GLN A 203 -6.04 -2.47 29.99
CA GLN A 203 -6.53 -1.39 30.84
C GLN A 203 -7.91 -1.66 31.46
N HIS A 204 -8.52 -2.78 31.09
CA HIS A 204 -9.83 -3.22 31.58
C HIS A 204 -9.75 -4.57 32.30
N LEU A 205 -8.55 -5.05 32.63
CA LEU A 205 -8.36 -6.28 33.40
C LEU A 205 -8.93 -6.15 34.82
N PRO A 206 -9.42 -7.26 35.41
CA PRO A 206 -9.87 -7.25 36.81
C PRO A 206 -8.69 -7.10 37.77
N HIS A 207 -8.98 -6.77 39.04
CA HIS A 207 -7.95 -6.66 40.06
C HIS A 207 -7.20 -7.99 40.25
N TYR A 208 -5.88 -7.93 40.48
CA TYR A 208 -5.00 -9.11 40.53
C TYR A 208 -5.37 -10.14 41.60
N SER A 209 -6.11 -9.72 42.64
CA SER A 209 -6.59 -10.60 43.72
C SER A 209 -7.86 -11.38 43.37
N THR A 210 -8.44 -11.18 42.19
CA THR A 210 -9.70 -11.84 41.79
C THR A 210 -9.43 -13.21 41.17
N SER A 211 -10.37 -14.15 41.37
CA SER A 211 -10.37 -15.46 40.69
C SER A 211 -10.33 -15.30 39.17
N LEU A 212 -11.09 -14.34 38.64
CA LEU A 212 -11.11 -14.02 37.22
C LEU A 212 -9.72 -13.64 36.69
N PHE A 213 -8.97 -12.79 37.40
CA PHE A 213 -7.59 -12.46 37.02
C PHE A 213 -6.69 -13.70 37.02
N GLY A 214 -6.80 -14.56 38.03
CA GLY A 214 -6.06 -15.82 38.11
C GLY A 214 -6.31 -16.73 36.89
N LEU A 215 -7.57 -16.80 36.40
CA LEU A 215 -7.90 -17.53 35.18
C LEU A 215 -7.29 -16.90 33.92
N ILE A 216 -7.30 -15.57 33.81
CA ILE A 216 -6.64 -14.87 32.70
C ILE A 216 -5.13 -15.15 32.72
N GLN A 217 -4.50 -15.08 33.90
CA GLN A 217 -3.09 -15.39 34.09
C GLN A 217 -2.77 -16.84 33.73
N GLN A 218 -3.62 -17.79 34.12
CA GLN A 218 -3.48 -19.21 33.76
C GLN A 218 -3.58 -19.40 32.23
N MET A 219 -4.55 -18.75 31.57
CA MET A 219 -4.68 -18.78 30.12
C MET A 219 -3.43 -18.23 29.42
N CYS A 220 -2.95 -17.07 29.83
CA CYS A 220 -1.72 -16.47 29.29
C CYS A 220 -0.50 -17.36 29.56
N SER A 221 -0.40 -17.96 30.74
CA SER A 221 0.68 -18.91 31.07
C SER A 221 0.66 -20.16 30.17
N ASN A 222 -0.53 -20.62 29.76
CA ASN A 222 -0.66 -21.71 28.78
C ASN A 222 -0.22 -21.25 27.38
N ILE A 223 -0.61 -20.05 26.94
CA ILE A 223 -0.25 -19.50 25.63
C ILE A 223 1.27 -19.28 25.53
N PHE A 224 1.86 -18.66 26.54
CA PHE A 224 3.28 -18.30 26.61
C PHE A 224 4.15 -19.39 27.28
N SER A 225 3.69 -20.64 27.22
CA SER A 225 4.46 -21.81 27.64
C SER A 225 5.72 -21.97 26.77
N PRO A 226 6.86 -22.43 27.32
CA PRO A 226 8.09 -22.69 26.56
C PRO A 226 7.90 -23.72 25.42
N ASP A 227 6.84 -24.53 25.48
CA ASP A 227 6.55 -25.50 24.44
C ASP A 227 5.95 -24.88 23.17
N ASN A 228 5.33 -23.71 23.29
CA ASN A 228 4.61 -23.05 22.21
C ASN A 228 5.53 -22.13 21.41
N LYS A 229 5.30 -22.06 20.11
CA LYS A 229 5.98 -21.14 19.21
C LYS A 229 5.20 -19.81 19.14
N ILE A 230 5.87 -18.72 19.51
CA ILE A 230 5.33 -17.36 19.46
C ILE A 230 5.94 -16.61 18.29
N ILE A 231 5.10 -16.12 17.39
CA ILE A 231 5.50 -15.35 16.21
C ILE A 231 4.97 -13.94 16.38
N ALA A 232 5.76 -12.95 15.97
CA ALA A 232 5.31 -11.57 15.81
C ALA A 232 5.91 -11.01 14.51
N TRP A 233 5.38 -9.90 14.00
CA TRP A 233 6.04 -9.20 12.90
C TRP A 233 7.45 -8.76 13.31
N GLY A 234 7.61 -8.15 14.48
CA GLY A 234 8.91 -7.81 15.08
C GLY A 234 9.44 -8.88 16.04
N ASP A 235 10.36 -8.48 16.93
CA ASP A 235 10.89 -9.31 18.00
C ASP A 235 9.81 -9.54 19.09
N PRO A 236 9.31 -10.77 19.28
CA PRO A 236 8.23 -11.02 20.23
C PRO A 236 8.54 -10.64 21.68
N ILE A 237 9.81 -10.72 22.09
CA ILE A 237 10.21 -10.37 23.46
C ILE A 237 10.15 -8.87 23.66
N LYS A 238 10.62 -8.09 22.68
CA LYS A 238 10.54 -6.62 22.75
C LYS A 238 9.10 -6.12 22.74
N GLU A 239 8.26 -6.70 21.90
CA GLU A 239 6.82 -6.38 21.84
C GLU A 239 6.12 -6.61 23.19
N LEU A 240 6.42 -7.73 23.86
CA LEU A 240 5.79 -8.11 25.13
C LEU A 240 6.38 -7.44 26.37
N TYR A 241 7.58 -6.85 26.29
CA TYR A 241 8.30 -6.33 27.46
C TYR A 241 7.48 -5.29 28.24
N SER A 242 6.80 -4.38 27.53
CA SER A 242 5.98 -3.35 28.16
C SER A 242 4.75 -3.91 28.92
N PHE A 243 4.36 -5.16 28.63
CA PHE A 243 3.22 -5.85 29.25
C PHE A 243 3.61 -6.69 30.47
N GLU A 244 4.90 -6.89 30.76
CA GLU A 244 5.38 -7.68 31.89
C GLU A 244 4.86 -7.18 33.24
N GLN A 245 4.71 -5.86 33.38
CA GLN A 245 4.19 -5.22 34.60
C GLN A 245 2.79 -5.69 35.00
N PHE A 246 1.99 -6.24 34.07
CA PHE A 246 0.65 -6.76 34.35
C PHE A 246 0.66 -8.18 34.89
N ARG A 247 1.83 -8.83 35.02
CA ARG A 247 2.00 -10.18 35.60
C ARG A 247 1.14 -11.27 34.93
N LEU A 248 0.80 -11.08 33.65
CA LEU A 248 0.00 -12.04 32.88
C LEU A 248 0.79 -13.31 32.52
N PHE A 249 2.10 -13.16 32.34
CA PHE A 249 3.03 -14.20 31.95
C PHE A 249 4.44 -13.84 32.44
N ASP A 250 5.35 -14.82 32.38
CA ASP A 250 6.78 -14.64 32.66
C ASP A 250 7.52 -14.65 31.32
N ILE A 251 8.10 -13.51 30.94
CA ILE A 251 8.73 -13.32 29.64
C ILE A 251 9.94 -14.25 29.45
N SER A 252 10.61 -14.63 30.54
CA SER A 252 11.78 -15.53 30.51
C SER A 252 11.43 -16.96 30.07
N ARG A 253 10.14 -17.33 30.16
CA ARG A 253 9.65 -18.65 29.74
C ARG A 253 9.35 -18.71 28.24
N ILE A 254 9.29 -17.58 27.56
CA ILE A 254 9.01 -17.48 26.13
C ILE A 254 10.30 -17.73 25.35
N THR A 255 10.60 -19.01 25.11
CA THR A 255 11.90 -19.42 24.52
C THR A 255 11.83 -19.69 23.02
N LYS A 256 10.68 -20.16 22.50
CA LYS A 256 10.50 -20.46 21.08
C LYS A 256 9.85 -19.28 20.36
N THR A 257 10.63 -18.26 20.05
CA THR A 257 10.17 -17.08 19.33
C THR A 257 10.57 -17.10 17.86
N LEU A 258 9.80 -16.42 17.01
CA LEU A 258 10.17 -16.11 15.64
C LEU A 258 9.89 -14.63 15.37
N ASN A 259 10.94 -13.87 15.06
CA ASN A 259 10.82 -12.55 14.46
C ASN A 259 10.55 -12.72 12.95
N LEU A 260 9.30 -12.51 12.53
CA LEU A 260 8.91 -12.74 11.15
C LEU A 260 9.52 -11.72 10.19
N GLN A 261 9.77 -10.49 10.63
CA GLN A 261 10.43 -9.45 9.83
C GLN A 261 11.86 -9.83 9.48
N ASP A 262 12.64 -10.36 10.44
CA ASP A 262 14.01 -10.81 10.20
C ASP A 262 14.02 -12.01 9.24
N PHE A 263 13.10 -12.95 9.44
CA PHE A 263 12.92 -14.10 8.58
C PHE A 263 12.55 -13.69 7.15
N PHE A 264 11.57 -12.78 7.00
CA PHE A 264 11.15 -12.22 5.72
C PHE A 264 12.28 -11.47 5.03
N ASN A 265 13.04 -10.64 5.76
CA ASN A 265 14.16 -9.89 5.21
C ASN A 265 15.26 -10.82 4.68
N THR A 266 15.59 -11.87 5.44
CA THR A 266 16.57 -12.89 5.03
C THR A 266 16.13 -13.61 3.76
N MET A 267 14.87 -14.06 3.72
CA MET A 267 14.27 -14.69 2.54
C MET A 267 14.30 -13.73 1.34
N TRP A 268 13.81 -12.51 1.52
CA TRP A 268 13.70 -11.52 0.44
C TRP A 268 15.05 -11.19 -0.18
N ASN A 269 16.07 -10.96 0.65
CA ASN A 269 17.44 -10.67 0.19
C ASN A 269 18.08 -11.88 -0.52
N SER A 270 17.72 -13.11 -0.13
CA SER A 270 18.20 -14.32 -0.79
C SER A 270 17.53 -14.52 -2.15
N ALA A 271 16.24 -14.23 -2.25
CA ALA A 271 15.44 -14.38 -3.46
C ALA A 271 15.64 -13.24 -4.48
N HIS A 272 16.05 -12.06 -4.00
CA HIS A 272 16.35 -10.87 -4.80
C HIS A 272 17.80 -10.43 -4.54
N PRO A 273 18.79 -11.26 -4.91
CA PRO A 273 20.18 -10.90 -4.73
C PRO A 273 20.47 -9.62 -5.51
N HIS A 274 21.27 -8.76 -4.90
CA HIS A 274 21.82 -7.59 -5.57
C HIS A 274 22.43 -7.99 -6.92
N ILE A 275 22.23 -7.17 -7.95
CA ILE A 275 23.04 -7.29 -9.18
C ILE A 275 24.52 -7.18 -8.75
N GLN A 276 25.41 -7.97 -9.34
CA GLN A 276 26.86 -7.95 -9.01
C GLN A 276 27.45 -6.53 -8.97
N ALA A 277 26.94 -5.62 -9.82
CA ALA A 277 27.29 -4.20 -9.85
C ALA A 277 26.97 -3.43 -8.55
N CYS A 278 25.93 -3.84 -7.81
CA CYS A 278 25.57 -3.28 -6.52
C CYS A 278 26.46 -3.84 -5.40
N LEU A 279 26.71 -5.16 -5.38
CA LEU A 279 27.66 -5.81 -4.45
C LEU A 279 29.07 -5.21 -4.55
N ASN A 280 29.55 -4.97 -5.77
CA ASN A 280 30.88 -4.40 -6.01
C ASN A 280 31.01 -2.93 -5.56
N ARG A 281 29.91 -2.16 -5.51
CA ARG A 281 29.92 -0.79 -4.95
C ARG A 281 29.85 -0.79 -3.43
N HIS A 282 29.21 -1.79 -2.83
CA HIS A 282 29.13 -1.92 -1.38
C HIS A 282 30.46 -2.35 -0.73
N HIS A 283 31.29 -3.13 -1.43
CA HIS A 283 32.59 -3.58 -0.91
C HIS A 283 33.71 -2.54 -0.94
N VAL A 284 33.54 -1.40 -1.64
CA VAL A 284 34.62 -0.41 -1.87
C VAL A 284 34.56 0.78 -0.89
N MET A 285 33.52 0.88 -0.06
CA MET A 285 33.30 2.04 0.83
C MET A 285 33.58 1.75 2.31
N GLU A 286 34.39 0.74 2.64
CA GLU A 286 34.73 0.42 4.05
C GLU A 286 35.82 1.31 4.67
N ASP A 287 36.50 2.18 3.92
CA ASP A 287 37.50 3.09 4.49
C ASP A 287 37.26 4.55 4.10
N ASP A 288 37.23 5.39 5.13
CA ASP A 288 37.25 6.84 5.14
C ASP A 288 36.07 7.61 4.49
N CYS A 289 35.31 8.29 5.37
CA CYS A 289 35.02 9.74 5.30
C CYS A 289 33.54 10.10 5.61
N SER A 290 33.41 11.25 6.27
CA SER A 290 32.27 11.73 7.05
C SER A 290 31.26 12.58 6.27
N SER A 291 30.10 12.80 6.90
CA SER A 291 29.13 13.93 6.78
C SER A 291 27.74 13.63 6.20
N ASP A 292 26.74 13.34 7.05
CA ASP A 292 25.29 13.68 6.96
C ASP A 292 24.40 13.47 5.71
N GLU A 293 23.13 13.14 6.04
CA GLU A 293 21.90 13.01 5.24
C GLU A 293 21.67 11.74 4.40
N VAL A 294 20.94 10.73 4.94
CA VAL A 294 19.99 9.89 4.17
C VAL A 294 18.80 9.41 5.03
N LEU A 295 17.65 9.40 4.36
CA LEU A 295 16.28 9.16 4.77
C LEU A 295 15.88 7.66 4.72
N ILE A 296 14.98 7.29 5.64
CA ILE A 296 14.06 6.12 5.66
C ILE A 296 14.62 4.77 6.12
N CYS A 297 14.15 4.30 7.29
CA CYS A 297 13.38 3.05 7.42
C CYS A 297 12.39 3.08 8.57
N LEU A 298 11.37 2.25 8.42
CA LEU A 298 10.18 2.19 9.25
C LEU A 298 10.48 1.34 10.48
N ILE A 299 10.29 1.97 11.64
CA ILE A 299 10.04 1.27 12.87
C ILE A 299 8.83 1.98 13.49
N ASN A 300 7.93 1.22 14.10
CA ASN A 300 7.18 1.68 15.25
C ASN A 300 8.18 1.99 16.39
N SER A 301 9.09 2.95 16.18
CA SER A 301 10.02 3.43 17.19
C SER A 301 9.53 4.77 17.70
N ASP A 302 8.32 4.77 18.27
CA ASP A 302 8.02 5.73 19.32
C ASP A 302 8.36 5.12 20.72
N ASP A 303 9.05 3.95 20.77
CA ASP A 303 9.53 3.26 22.00
C ASP A 303 11.05 2.92 21.99
N ILE A 304 11.88 3.63 21.22
CA ILE A 304 13.32 3.66 21.52
C ILE A 304 13.63 5.08 21.94
N ASP A 305 14.03 5.22 23.21
CA ASP A 305 14.64 6.41 23.76
C ASP A 305 15.60 7.03 22.75
N ASP A 306 15.37 8.33 22.51
CA ASP A 306 16.13 9.22 21.65
C ASP A 306 17.54 9.53 22.23
N ASP A 307 18.12 8.58 22.98
CA ASP A 307 19.43 8.61 23.63
C ASP A 307 20.42 7.57 23.05
N LEU A 308 20.07 6.90 21.95
CA LEU A 308 21.10 6.37 21.06
C LEU A 308 21.87 7.56 20.50
N LYS A 309 22.98 7.90 21.19
CA LYS A 309 24.06 8.75 20.69
C LYS A 309 24.24 8.43 19.21
N PRO A 310 24.40 9.43 18.33
CA PRO A 310 24.63 9.20 16.91
C PRO A 310 25.88 8.34 16.75
N GLN A 311 25.68 7.03 16.68
CA GLN A 311 26.71 6.08 16.30
C GLN A 311 26.84 6.22 14.79
N ASP A 312 27.89 6.94 14.39
CA ASP A 312 28.58 6.97 13.11
C ASP A 312 27.78 6.41 11.93
N SER A 313 26.98 7.28 11.33
CA SER A 313 26.27 7.03 10.08
C SER A 313 27.09 7.52 8.89
N LYS A 314 27.58 6.61 8.02
CA LYS A 314 27.53 6.77 6.56
C LYS A 314 28.07 5.55 5.80
N ALA A 315 27.15 4.70 5.38
CA ALA A 315 27.22 4.14 4.04
C ALA A 315 26.04 4.75 3.26
N ASP A 316 26.34 5.69 2.36
CA ASP A 316 25.33 6.33 1.51
C ASP A 316 24.90 5.35 0.41
N PHE A 317 23.95 4.49 0.77
CA PHE A 317 23.41 3.45 -0.10
C PHE A 317 22.40 3.96 -1.14
N ASN A 318 22.28 5.29 -1.33
CA ASN A 318 21.55 5.86 -2.48
C ASN A 318 22.18 5.49 -3.83
N GLN A 319 23.39 4.93 -3.85
CA GLN A 319 24.04 4.40 -5.05
C GLN A 319 23.54 3.02 -5.48
N CYS A 320 22.65 2.38 -4.71
CA CYS A 320 21.96 1.17 -5.14
C CYS A 320 21.09 1.52 -6.37
N ILE A 321 21.51 1.01 -7.53
CA ILE A 321 20.83 1.22 -8.82
C ILE A 321 19.54 0.40 -8.91
N CYS A 322 19.29 -0.49 -7.94
CA CYS A 322 18.08 -1.28 -7.90
C CYS A 322 16.86 -0.34 -7.79
N PRO A 323 15.86 -0.46 -8.67
CA PRO A 323 14.62 0.30 -8.55
C PRO A 323 14.00 0.11 -7.16
N ASP A 324 13.39 1.17 -6.61
CA ASP A 324 12.64 1.12 -5.34
C ASP A 324 11.48 0.10 -5.39
N GLU A 325 11.07 -0.29 -6.60
CA GLU A 325 10.07 -1.31 -6.91
C GLU A 325 10.58 -2.73 -6.62
N ILE A 326 11.90 -2.98 -6.72
CA ILE A 326 12.53 -4.29 -6.48
C ILE A 326 13.07 -4.37 -5.05
N ARG A 327 13.68 -3.29 -4.56
CA ARG A 327 14.20 -3.20 -3.20
C ARG A 327 13.74 -1.88 -2.57
N PRO A 328 12.55 -1.83 -1.95
CA PRO A 328 12.05 -0.61 -1.33
C PRO A 328 12.90 -0.14 -0.14
N TYR A 329 13.81 -0.99 0.32
CA TYR A 329 14.69 -0.80 1.46
C TYR A 329 16.14 -1.02 1.04
N LYS A 330 16.88 0.09 0.89
CA LYS A 330 18.23 0.06 0.30
C LYS A 330 19.35 -0.20 1.30
N THR A 331 19.11 -0.03 2.60
CA THR A 331 20.11 -0.27 3.64
C THR A 331 19.99 -1.70 4.19
N ASN A 332 21.09 -2.34 4.57
CA ASN A 332 21.06 -3.71 5.10
C ASN A 332 20.32 -3.81 6.44
N ASN A 333 20.26 -2.70 7.19
CA ASN A 333 19.57 -2.60 8.48
C ASN A 333 18.16 -2.01 8.35
N ALA A 334 17.70 -1.80 7.12
CA ALA A 334 16.35 -1.35 6.86
C ALA A 334 15.33 -2.41 7.28
N LEU A 335 14.59 -2.12 8.33
CA LEU A 335 13.48 -2.98 8.75
C LEU A 335 12.29 -2.78 7.81
N TRP A 336 11.74 -3.89 7.32
CA TRP A 336 10.53 -3.90 6.50
C TRP A 336 9.33 -3.47 7.32
N SER A 337 8.46 -2.57 6.82
CA SER A 337 7.15 -2.45 7.46
C SER A 337 6.24 -3.61 7.04
N LEU A 338 5.38 -4.05 7.96
CA LEU A 338 4.38 -5.08 7.67
C LEU A 338 3.53 -4.67 6.47
N GLN A 339 3.00 -3.44 6.45
CA GLN A 339 2.26 -2.91 5.29
C GLN A 339 3.04 -3.06 3.98
N LYS A 340 4.35 -2.80 3.96
CA LYS A 340 5.12 -2.92 2.73
C LYS A 340 5.29 -4.39 2.32
N ALA A 341 5.54 -5.30 3.26
CA ALA A 341 5.61 -6.72 2.98
C ALA A 341 4.28 -7.25 2.42
N ILE A 342 3.15 -6.90 3.05
CA ILE A 342 1.80 -7.27 2.58
C ILE A 342 1.50 -6.68 1.19
N GLN A 343 1.89 -5.43 0.96
CA GLN A 343 1.74 -4.81 -0.36
C GLN A 343 2.53 -5.56 -1.43
N MET A 344 3.77 -5.95 -1.15
CA MET A 344 4.63 -6.62 -2.13
C MET A 344 4.18 -8.05 -2.41
N ILE A 345 3.83 -8.82 -1.37
CA ILE A 345 3.50 -10.24 -1.50
C ILE A 345 2.05 -10.44 -1.97
N PHE A 346 1.11 -9.70 -1.41
CA PHE A 346 -0.31 -9.92 -1.65
C PHE A 346 -0.97 -8.85 -2.50
N ASN A 347 -0.27 -7.75 -2.82
CA ASN A 347 -0.86 -6.56 -3.45
C ASN A 347 -2.12 -6.06 -2.71
N LYS A 348 -2.04 -6.05 -1.37
CA LYS A 348 -3.11 -5.58 -0.48
C LYS A 348 -2.65 -4.44 0.43
N ALA A 349 -3.60 -3.63 0.88
CA ALA A 349 -3.40 -2.47 1.76
C ALA A 349 -3.85 -2.78 3.20
N LEU A 350 -2.92 -2.83 4.15
CA LEU A 350 -3.22 -2.96 5.57
C LEU A 350 -3.45 -1.56 6.16
N ASP A 351 -4.72 -1.16 6.30
CA ASP A 351 -5.04 0.23 6.65
C ASP A 351 -4.52 0.65 8.03
N LYS A 352 -3.41 1.40 8.07
CA LYS A 352 -2.80 1.91 9.31
C LYS A 352 -3.46 3.19 9.84
N ALA A 353 -4.60 3.63 9.29
CA ALA A 353 -5.28 4.85 9.69
C ALA A 353 -5.69 4.88 11.18
N LEU A 354 -5.88 3.71 11.79
CA LEU A 354 -6.37 3.57 13.16
C LEU A 354 -5.26 3.43 14.21
N THR A 355 -3.99 3.27 13.82
CA THR A 355 -2.81 3.23 14.73
C THR A 355 -2.58 4.51 15.55
N MET A 356 -3.28 5.59 15.20
CA MET A 356 -3.21 6.87 15.90
C MET A 356 -4.31 7.03 16.96
N ASN A 357 -5.13 6.00 17.18
CA ASN A 357 -6.25 6.07 18.11
C ASN A 357 -5.83 5.81 19.57
N LEU A 358 -6.80 5.90 20.48
CA LEU A 358 -6.66 5.55 21.89
C LEU A 358 -7.14 4.10 22.06
N TRP A 359 -6.20 3.18 22.18
CA TRP A 359 -6.44 1.74 22.27
C TRP A 359 -6.97 1.35 23.65
N SER A 360 -6.67 2.12 24.70
CA SER A 360 -7.22 1.85 26.04
C SER A 360 -8.72 2.14 26.16
N CYS A 361 -9.40 2.59 25.10
CA CYS A 361 -10.82 2.91 25.16
C CYS A 361 -11.69 1.68 25.48
N GLY A 362 -11.19 0.48 25.14
CA GLY A 362 -11.80 -0.83 25.36
C GLY A 362 -12.68 -1.28 24.19
N LEU A 363 -12.28 -2.30 23.44
CA LEU A 363 -12.91 -2.59 22.15
C LEU A 363 -14.25 -3.33 22.29
N ASP A 364 -14.46 -4.12 23.34
CA ASP A 364 -15.71 -4.85 23.58
C ASP A 364 -16.91 -3.90 23.78
N PRO A 365 -17.95 -3.99 22.94
CA PRO A 365 -19.20 -3.27 23.13
C PRO A 365 -19.83 -3.45 24.53
N HIS A 366 -19.65 -4.60 25.19
CA HIS A 366 -20.20 -4.93 26.51
C HIS A 366 -19.53 -4.17 27.66
N LEU A 367 -18.37 -3.55 27.44
CA LEU A 367 -17.78 -2.66 28.45
C LEU A 367 -18.66 -1.43 28.70
N ASN A 368 -19.53 -1.04 27.76
CA ASN A 368 -20.39 0.16 27.83
C ASN A 368 -19.58 1.44 28.11
N THR A 369 -18.34 1.50 27.60
CA THR A 369 -17.45 2.67 27.72
C THR A 369 -17.64 3.68 26.59
N TRP A 370 -18.51 3.40 25.63
CA TRP A 370 -18.89 4.27 24.52
C TRP A 370 -20.09 5.16 24.87
N ARG A 371 -20.17 6.35 24.27
CA ARG A 371 -21.24 7.32 24.55
C ARG A 371 -22.13 7.59 23.35
N THR A 372 -21.58 7.39 22.15
CA THR A 372 -22.22 7.76 20.88
C THR A 372 -22.21 6.60 19.88
N ILE A 373 -23.02 6.72 18.84
CA ILE A 373 -23.03 5.76 17.71
C ILE A 373 -21.66 5.78 17.00
N ASP A 374 -21.05 6.95 16.86
CA ASP A 374 -19.74 7.12 16.23
C ASP A 374 -18.62 6.41 17.02
N ASP A 375 -18.71 6.40 18.35
CA ASP A 375 -17.78 5.62 19.20
C ASP A 375 -17.88 4.13 18.90
N LYS A 376 -19.11 3.61 18.75
CA LYS A 376 -19.36 2.20 18.44
C LYS A 376 -18.81 1.82 17.07
N GLN A 377 -19.02 2.67 16.05
CA GLN A 377 -18.45 2.47 14.72
C GLN A 377 -16.92 2.52 14.75
N THR A 378 -16.34 3.45 15.50
CA THR A 378 -14.88 3.58 15.61
C THR A 378 -14.26 2.38 16.31
N ARG A 379 -14.90 1.85 17.37
CA ARG A 379 -14.45 0.61 18.06
C ARG A 379 -14.57 -0.63 17.19
N HIS A 380 -15.62 -0.72 16.38
CA HIS A 380 -15.73 -1.78 15.38
C HIS A 380 -14.57 -1.70 14.38
N ALA A 381 -14.28 -0.50 13.85
CA ALA A 381 -13.15 -0.31 12.95
C ALA A 381 -11.80 -0.66 13.61
N LEU A 382 -11.60 -0.29 14.88
CA LEU A 382 -10.40 -0.66 15.66
C LEU A 382 -10.29 -2.17 15.86
N THR A 383 -11.42 -2.84 16.12
CA THR A 383 -11.49 -4.30 16.20
C THR A 383 -11.08 -4.94 14.88
N THR A 384 -11.69 -4.51 13.76
CA THR A 384 -11.36 -5.03 12.43
C THR A 384 -9.88 -4.84 12.11
N TYR A 385 -9.32 -3.68 12.46
CA TYR A 385 -7.89 -3.43 12.32
C TYR A 385 -7.06 -4.41 13.17
N ALA A 386 -7.34 -4.54 14.46
CA ALA A 386 -6.57 -5.42 15.35
C ALA A 386 -6.58 -6.88 14.87
N VAL A 387 -7.74 -7.35 14.38
CA VAL A 387 -7.83 -8.68 13.75
C VAL A 387 -6.97 -8.74 12.48
N ASN A 388 -7.09 -7.77 11.59
CA ASN A 388 -6.30 -7.75 10.36
C ASN A 388 -4.79 -7.62 10.60
N ASP A 389 -4.37 -6.93 11.67
CA ASP A 389 -2.95 -6.70 11.98
C ASP A 389 -2.25 -7.95 12.49
N VAL A 390 -2.98 -8.84 13.19
CA VAL A 390 -2.46 -10.16 13.57
C VAL A 390 -2.59 -11.18 12.43
N PHE A 391 -3.62 -11.09 11.58
CA PHE A 391 -3.80 -12.00 10.44
C PHE A 391 -2.83 -11.74 9.28
N ALA A 392 -2.51 -10.48 8.98
CA ALA A 392 -1.56 -10.12 7.94
C ALA A 392 -0.20 -10.84 8.06
N PRO A 393 0.51 -10.80 9.22
CA PRO A 393 1.75 -11.54 9.39
C PRO A 393 1.52 -13.06 9.43
N THR A 394 0.34 -13.56 9.83
CA THR A 394 0.03 -14.99 9.77
C THR A 394 -0.07 -15.49 8.34
N ASP A 395 -0.80 -14.80 7.47
CA ASP A 395 -0.91 -15.12 6.04
C ASP A 395 0.47 -15.07 5.38
N LEU A 396 1.27 -14.05 5.75
CA LEU A 396 2.65 -13.94 5.29
C LEU A 396 3.51 -15.11 5.78
N TYR A 397 3.41 -15.50 7.05
CA TYR A 397 4.13 -16.64 7.60
C TYR A 397 3.84 -17.92 6.81
N PHE A 398 2.56 -18.25 6.59
CA PHE A 398 2.21 -19.45 5.82
C PHE A 398 2.65 -19.37 4.36
N TYR A 399 2.53 -18.20 3.72
CA TYR A 399 3.07 -17.98 2.38
C TYR A 399 4.57 -18.32 2.34
N LEU A 400 5.35 -17.80 3.29
CA LEU A 400 6.79 -18.04 3.34
C LEU A 400 7.15 -19.49 3.65
N MET A 401 6.38 -20.18 4.50
CA MET A 401 6.62 -21.60 4.82
C MET A 401 6.30 -22.53 3.65
N ASN A 402 5.29 -22.18 2.85
CA ASN A 402 4.84 -23.01 1.72
C ASN A 402 5.55 -22.68 0.41
N THR A 403 6.27 -21.57 0.35
CA THR A 403 7.07 -21.21 -0.83
C THR A 403 8.43 -21.90 -0.75
N ASP A 404 8.66 -22.91 -1.60
CA ASP A 404 9.98 -23.51 -1.74
C ASP A 404 10.95 -22.50 -2.38
N ILE A 405 11.77 -21.87 -1.55
CA ILE A 405 12.73 -20.84 -1.94
C ILE A 405 13.68 -21.36 -3.02
N SER A 406 13.99 -22.67 -3.02
CA SER A 406 14.89 -23.27 -4.02
C SER A 406 14.26 -23.39 -5.41
N SER A 407 12.92 -23.32 -5.48
CA SER A 407 12.15 -23.43 -6.72
C SER A 407 11.74 -22.09 -7.33
N LEU A 408 11.93 -20.99 -6.60
CA LEU A 408 11.63 -19.66 -7.10
C LEU A 408 12.66 -19.25 -8.17
N ASP A 409 12.32 -19.48 -9.44
CA ASP A 409 13.05 -18.88 -10.56
C ASP A 409 13.10 -17.36 -10.34
N THR A 410 14.31 -16.80 -10.36
CA THR A 410 14.56 -15.37 -10.13
C THR A 410 13.75 -14.50 -11.09
N ASN A 411 13.42 -15.02 -12.28
CA ASN A 411 12.54 -14.37 -13.25
C ASN A 411 11.06 -14.39 -12.85
N HIS A 412 10.60 -15.38 -12.08
CA HIS A 412 9.21 -15.46 -11.64
C HIS A 412 8.91 -14.44 -10.54
N ILE A 413 9.87 -14.11 -9.67
CA ILE A 413 9.66 -13.11 -8.61
C ILE A 413 9.77 -11.68 -9.12
N ILE A 414 10.66 -11.41 -10.09
CA ILE A 414 10.65 -10.14 -10.83
C ILE A 414 9.29 -9.96 -11.53
N ASN A 415 8.67 -11.04 -12.01
CA ASN A 415 7.32 -11.04 -12.57
C ASN A 415 6.20 -10.93 -11.51
N LEU A 416 6.37 -11.46 -10.28
CA LEU A 416 5.41 -11.30 -9.19
C LEU A 416 5.36 -9.84 -8.68
N ASN A 417 6.50 -9.15 -8.68
CA ASN A 417 6.58 -7.70 -8.45
C ASN A 417 6.09 -6.87 -9.65
N MET A 418 5.93 -7.51 -10.81
CA MET A 418 5.17 -7.00 -11.95
C MET A 418 3.74 -7.59 -11.97
N ILE A 419 2.97 -7.36 -10.90
CA ILE A 419 1.50 -7.50 -10.82
C ILE A 419 0.96 -8.69 -11.64
N TYR A 420 0.80 -9.85 -10.99
CA TYR A 420 -0.01 -11.01 -11.41
C TYR A 420 -0.87 -10.77 -12.67
N GLU A 421 -0.27 -11.07 -13.81
CA GLU A 421 -0.94 -11.18 -15.09
C GLU A 421 -1.85 -12.42 -15.04
N GLN A 422 -3.08 -12.28 -14.51
CA GLN A 422 -4.20 -13.20 -14.82
C GLN A 422 -4.17 -13.48 -16.32
N PRO A 423 -4.19 -14.75 -16.79
CA PRO A 423 -3.88 -15.12 -18.18
C PRO A 423 -4.49 -14.13 -19.15
N ILE A 424 -3.63 -13.23 -19.63
CA ILE A 424 -4.03 -11.98 -20.23
C ILE A 424 -4.62 -12.30 -21.59
N GLN A 425 -5.90 -11.98 -21.79
CA GLN A 425 -6.34 -11.61 -23.13
C GLN A 425 -5.34 -10.57 -23.65
N ASN A 426 -4.54 -10.86 -24.68
CA ASN A 426 -3.49 -9.98 -25.23
C ASN A 426 -4.02 -8.56 -25.47
N LEU A 427 -4.00 -7.72 -24.42
CA LEU A 427 -4.47 -6.35 -24.47
C LEU A 427 -3.34 -5.51 -25.07
N PRO A 428 -3.65 -4.54 -25.94
CA PRO A 428 -2.65 -3.61 -26.43
C PRO A 428 -2.02 -2.85 -25.25
N LYS A 429 -0.68 -2.90 -25.18
CA LYS A 429 0.13 -2.19 -24.17
C LYS A 429 0.48 -0.79 -24.71
N TYR A 430 0.22 0.27 -23.98
CA TYR A 430 0.65 1.63 -24.30
C TYR A 430 1.74 2.06 -23.32
N PHE A 431 2.73 2.81 -23.81
CA PHE A 431 3.83 3.30 -23.00
C PHE A 431 3.80 4.83 -22.89
N VAL A 432 3.87 5.36 -21.68
CA VAL A 432 3.99 6.81 -21.42
C VAL A 432 5.36 7.08 -20.82
N LEU A 433 6.17 7.87 -21.53
CA LEU A 433 7.41 8.41 -21.00
C LEU A 433 7.19 9.88 -20.62
N SER A 434 7.41 10.21 -19.35
CA SER A 434 7.17 11.56 -18.83
C SER A 434 8.33 12.11 -18.01
N ASP A 435 8.42 13.44 -17.94
CA ASP A 435 9.25 14.12 -16.96
C ASP A 435 8.61 14.16 -15.54
N SER A 436 8.94 15.16 -14.72
CA SER A 436 8.42 15.29 -13.36
C SER A 436 6.89 15.49 -13.30
N HIS A 437 6.22 15.87 -14.41
CA HIS A 437 4.77 16.03 -14.44
C HIS A 437 4.02 14.71 -14.30
N GLY A 438 4.61 13.59 -14.73
CA GLY A 438 4.03 12.26 -14.59
C GLY A 438 4.31 11.59 -13.24
N LYS A 439 5.09 12.22 -12.35
CA LYS A 439 5.56 11.61 -11.07
C LYS A 439 4.43 11.06 -10.18
N TYR A 440 3.22 11.61 -10.28
CA TYR A 440 2.07 11.18 -9.48
C TYR A 440 1.09 10.29 -10.26
N PHE A 441 1.39 9.92 -11.49
CA PHE A 441 0.60 8.94 -12.23
C PHE A 441 0.85 7.54 -11.67
N PRO A 442 -0.15 6.64 -11.73
CA PRO A 442 0.10 5.23 -11.42
C PRO A 442 1.11 4.67 -12.44
N PRO A 443 2.16 3.95 -12.01
CA PRO A 443 3.19 3.40 -12.92
C PRO A 443 2.61 2.35 -13.87
N TYR A 444 1.48 1.77 -13.50
CA TYR A 444 0.72 0.81 -14.30
C TYR A 444 -0.77 1.09 -14.18
N HIS A 445 -1.49 1.05 -15.30
CA HIS A 445 -2.94 1.15 -15.33
C HIS A 445 -3.52 0.16 -16.35
N ARG A 446 -4.58 -0.55 -15.97
CA ARG A 446 -5.23 -1.56 -16.82
C ARG A 446 -6.71 -1.27 -16.94
N THR A 447 -7.21 -1.32 -18.18
CA THR A 447 -8.64 -1.30 -18.48
C THR A 447 -9.05 -2.63 -19.12
N ALA A 448 -10.33 -2.79 -19.44
CA ALA A 448 -10.80 -3.93 -20.23
C ALA A 448 -10.28 -3.92 -21.69
N GLN A 449 -9.74 -2.79 -22.16
CA GLN A 449 -9.39 -2.58 -23.58
C GLN A 449 -7.88 -2.47 -23.82
N TYR A 450 -7.11 -2.06 -22.83
CA TYR A 450 -5.67 -1.82 -22.96
C TYR A 450 -4.96 -1.84 -21.62
N GLN A 451 -3.64 -1.89 -21.69
CA GLN A 451 -2.72 -1.69 -20.58
C GLN A 451 -1.89 -0.45 -20.81
N LEU A 452 -1.51 0.23 -19.74
CA LEU A 452 -0.73 1.46 -19.76
C LEU A 452 0.44 1.33 -18.79
N VAL A 453 1.64 1.44 -19.31
CA VAL A 453 2.89 1.46 -18.56
C VAL A 453 3.42 2.88 -18.55
N ILE A 454 3.73 3.43 -17.38
CA ILE A 454 4.15 4.82 -17.23
C ILE A 454 5.52 4.86 -16.55
N LYS A 455 6.50 5.50 -17.21
CA LYS A 455 7.79 5.82 -16.62
C LYS A 455 7.95 7.33 -16.52
N SER A 456 8.12 7.83 -15.30
CA SER A 456 8.28 9.26 -15.03
C SER A 456 9.64 9.55 -14.42
N ILE A 457 10.43 10.42 -15.05
CA ILE A 457 11.81 10.70 -14.68
C ILE A 457 11.96 12.20 -14.47
N SER A 458 12.22 12.63 -13.23
CA SER A 458 12.38 14.05 -12.93
C SER A 458 13.62 14.61 -13.62
N GLY A 459 13.50 15.78 -14.24
CA GLY A 459 14.62 16.40 -14.98
C GLY A 459 14.81 15.88 -16.41
N LEU A 460 13.99 14.92 -16.87
CA LEU A 460 14.02 14.41 -18.24
C LEU A 460 13.88 15.53 -19.27
N GLN A 461 14.72 15.50 -20.29
CA GLN A 461 14.77 16.42 -21.42
C GLN A 461 14.84 15.63 -22.73
N TRP A 462 14.37 16.21 -23.83
CA TRP A 462 14.61 15.67 -25.17
C TRP A 462 16.11 15.46 -25.41
N LYS A 463 16.90 16.48 -25.10
CA LYS A 463 18.37 16.49 -25.17
C LYS A 463 18.97 17.03 -23.88
N ASN A 464 19.90 16.28 -23.31
CA ASN A 464 20.68 16.68 -22.14
C ASN A 464 22.15 16.25 -22.33
N PRO A 465 23.02 17.15 -22.83
CA PRO A 465 24.42 16.81 -23.09
C PRO A 465 25.23 16.60 -21.80
N TRP A 466 24.77 17.17 -20.68
CA TRP A 466 25.47 17.13 -19.40
C TRP A 466 25.13 15.88 -18.59
N GLN A 467 23.89 15.41 -18.69
CA GLN A 467 23.40 14.20 -18.03
C GLN A 467 22.68 13.35 -19.06
N GLN A 468 23.47 12.55 -19.78
CA GLN A 468 23.02 11.69 -20.86
C GLN A 468 21.89 10.75 -20.45
N GLU A 469 21.85 10.31 -19.20
CA GLU A 469 20.78 9.46 -18.64
C GLU A 469 19.41 10.17 -18.55
N LEU A 470 19.39 11.51 -18.55
CA LEU A 470 18.18 12.32 -18.56
C LEU A 470 17.82 12.84 -19.96
N SER A 471 18.38 12.24 -21.02
CA SER A 471 18.01 12.51 -22.41
C SER A 471 17.07 11.42 -22.93
N VAL A 472 15.96 11.82 -23.56
CA VAL A 472 15.02 10.87 -24.20
C VAL A 472 15.74 9.97 -25.20
N ASN A 473 16.65 10.52 -26.01
CA ASN A 473 17.39 9.76 -27.01
C ASN A 473 18.19 8.59 -26.41
N ASN A 474 18.86 8.81 -25.28
CA ASN A 474 19.61 7.73 -24.64
C ASN A 474 18.70 6.76 -23.87
N LEU A 475 17.61 7.27 -23.29
CA LEU A 475 16.66 6.44 -22.57
C LEU A 475 15.93 5.46 -23.48
N ILE A 476 15.47 5.89 -24.67
CA ILE A 476 14.85 4.97 -25.63
C ILE A 476 15.82 3.91 -26.14
N GLU A 477 17.13 4.20 -26.09
CA GLU A 477 18.19 3.25 -26.45
C GLU A 477 18.55 2.28 -25.31
N SER A 478 18.10 2.54 -24.09
CA SER A 478 18.34 1.65 -22.93
C SER A 478 17.60 0.32 -23.07
N THR A 479 18.23 -0.77 -22.63
CA THR A 479 17.68 -2.14 -22.72
C THR A 479 16.28 -2.25 -22.10
N SER A 480 16.06 -1.63 -20.94
CA SER A 480 14.75 -1.65 -20.25
C SER A 480 13.65 -0.97 -21.06
N ILE A 481 13.93 0.17 -21.69
CA ILE A 481 12.92 0.90 -22.45
C ILE A 481 12.73 0.28 -23.84
N LYS A 482 13.80 -0.20 -24.48
CA LYS A 482 13.71 -0.98 -25.74
C LYS A 482 12.75 -2.16 -25.59
N SER A 483 12.87 -2.90 -24.50
CA SER A 483 11.98 -4.03 -24.21
C SER A 483 10.50 -3.60 -24.14
N ILE A 484 10.20 -2.48 -23.47
CA ILE A 484 8.83 -1.96 -23.37
C ILE A 484 8.33 -1.49 -24.74
N ILE A 485 9.15 -0.73 -25.48
CA ILE A 485 8.78 -0.20 -26.80
C ILE A 485 8.52 -1.33 -27.80
N SER A 486 9.35 -2.37 -27.79
CA SER A 486 9.25 -3.52 -28.70
C SER A 486 7.92 -4.28 -28.61
N THR A 487 7.20 -4.14 -27.48
CA THR A 487 5.94 -4.85 -27.23
C THR A 487 4.71 -3.93 -27.14
N CYS A 488 4.92 -2.60 -27.13
CA CYS A 488 3.81 -1.65 -27.01
C CYS A 488 3.10 -1.40 -28.34
N ALA A 489 1.79 -1.18 -28.30
CA ALA A 489 0.95 -0.74 -29.41
C ALA A 489 1.07 0.76 -29.70
N GLY A 490 1.63 1.55 -28.78
CA GLY A 490 1.90 2.96 -28.98
C GLY A 490 2.63 3.64 -27.82
N ILE A 491 3.28 4.76 -28.12
CA ILE A 491 4.09 5.55 -27.18
C ILE A 491 3.51 6.96 -27.05
N ILE A 492 3.50 7.49 -25.83
CA ILE A 492 3.12 8.87 -25.51
C ILE A 492 4.30 9.56 -24.82
N PHE A 493 4.79 10.65 -25.40
CA PHE A 493 5.83 11.48 -24.81
C PHE A 493 5.23 12.71 -24.13
N MET A 494 5.34 12.76 -22.80
CA MET A 494 5.03 13.93 -21.99
C MET A 494 6.31 14.52 -21.40
N VAL A 495 7.14 15.03 -22.31
CA VAL A 495 8.48 15.57 -22.05
C VAL A 495 8.58 16.93 -22.72
N GLY A 496 9.19 17.91 -22.06
CA GLY A 496 9.57 19.16 -22.73
C GLY A 496 9.75 20.35 -21.81
N THR A 497 9.14 20.36 -20.62
CA THR A 497 9.17 21.54 -19.75
C THR A 497 10.59 21.84 -19.23
N ASN A 498 11.42 20.81 -19.02
CA ASN A 498 12.83 21.02 -18.73
C ASN A 498 13.63 21.44 -19.97
N SER A 499 13.31 20.89 -21.15
CA SER A 499 14.01 21.20 -22.40
C SER A 499 13.80 22.63 -22.85
N ILE A 500 12.56 23.12 -22.82
CA ILE A 500 12.18 24.46 -23.32
C ILE A 500 12.80 25.59 -22.51
N ARG A 501 13.24 25.29 -21.28
CA ARG A 501 14.01 26.21 -20.44
C ARG A 501 15.48 26.28 -20.87
N SER A 502 16.04 25.23 -21.47
CA SER A 502 17.48 25.17 -21.78
C SER A 502 17.76 25.31 -23.29
N TRP A 503 16.78 25.04 -24.14
CA TRP A 503 16.94 24.92 -25.58
C TRP A 503 15.90 25.76 -26.33
N SER A 504 16.28 26.26 -27.50
CA SER A 504 15.31 26.89 -28.40
C SER A 504 14.33 25.86 -28.95
N ALA A 505 13.12 26.29 -29.27
CA ALA A 505 12.09 25.46 -29.89
C ALA A 505 12.62 24.69 -31.11
N SER A 506 13.38 25.35 -32.00
CA SER A 506 13.96 24.73 -33.19
C SER A 506 14.90 23.55 -32.86
N GLU A 507 15.75 23.69 -31.84
CA GLU A 507 16.67 22.61 -31.43
C GLU A 507 15.88 21.40 -30.91
N ILE A 508 14.87 21.65 -30.06
CA ILE A 508 14.04 20.58 -29.50
C ILE A 508 13.25 19.86 -30.60
N ILE A 509 12.71 20.61 -31.56
CA ILE A 509 11.96 20.04 -32.68
C ILE A 509 12.86 19.16 -33.55
N GLN A 510 14.12 19.56 -33.79
CA GLN A 510 15.06 18.71 -34.51
C GLN A 510 15.35 17.39 -33.76
N ASP A 511 15.47 17.43 -32.43
CA ASP A 511 15.64 16.20 -31.63
C ASP A 511 14.39 15.31 -31.70
N ILE A 512 13.18 15.90 -31.67
CA ILE A 512 11.92 15.16 -31.85
C ILE A 512 11.85 14.50 -33.22
N VAL A 513 12.29 15.18 -34.28
CA VAL A 513 12.38 14.62 -35.64
C VAL A 513 13.28 13.39 -35.63
N ASN A 514 14.50 13.53 -35.12
CA ASN A 514 15.50 12.46 -35.10
C ASN A 514 15.01 11.26 -34.27
N ILE A 515 14.44 11.49 -33.09
CA ILE A 515 13.91 10.45 -32.20
C ILE A 515 12.74 9.71 -32.86
N THR A 516 11.80 10.45 -33.46
CA THR A 516 10.63 9.85 -34.12
C THR A 516 11.05 8.97 -35.30
N GLN A 517 12.00 9.43 -36.10
CA GLN A 517 12.56 8.66 -37.21
C GLN A 517 13.30 7.42 -36.70
N SER A 518 14.14 7.55 -35.67
CA SER A 518 14.87 6.43 -35.06
C SER A 518 13.92 5.34 -34.51
N ILE A 519 12.86 5.74 -33.81
CA ILE A 519 11.84 4.81 -33.30
C ILE A 519 11.20 4.06 -34.47
N ARG A 520 10.84 4.75 -35.56
CA ARG A 520 10.20 4.10 -36.71
C ARG A 520 11.11 3.21 -37.53
N SER A 521 12.38 3.56 -37.66
CA SER A 521 13.36 2.68 -38.31
C SER A 521 13.69 1.45 -37.49
N THR A 522 13.49 1.51 -36.17
CA THR A 522 13.79 0.41 -35.24
C THR A 522 12.57 -0.48 -34.96
N TYR A 523 11.36 0.10 -34.92
CA TYR A 523 10.13 -0.56 -34.50
C TYR A 523 9.04 -0.42 -35.57
N ASP A 524 8.98 -1.40 -36.49
CA ASP A 524 8.09 -1.38 -37.66
C ASP A 524 6.60 -1.24 -37.31
N HIS A 525 6.20 -1.70 -36.11
CA HIS A 525 4.82 -1.62 -35.63
C HIS A 525 4.39 -0.23 -35.18
N LEU A 526 5.31 0.74 -35.10
CA LEU A 526 5.06 2.12 -34.64
C LEU A 526 5.04 3.16 -35.78
N ASN A 527 4.60 2.73 -36.97
CA ASN A 527 4.63 3.54 -38.19
C ASN A 527 3.36 4.35 -38.46
N ARG A 528 2.26 4.14 -37.72
CA ARG A 528 0.99 4.85 -37.95
C ARG A 528 0.91 6.14 -37.13
N LYS A 529 0.02 7.05 -37.56
CA LYS A 529 -0.26 8.31 -36.85
C LYS A 529 -0.60 8.14 -35.37
N THR A 530 -1.28 7.05 -35.06
CA THR A 530 -1.81 6.74 -33.73
C THR A 530 -0.79 6.07 -32.81
N ASP A 531 0.36 5.65 -33.35
CA ASP A 531 1.32 4.82 -32.61
C ASP A 531 2.34 5.66 -31.84
N ILE A 532 2.54 6.91 -32.24
CA ILE A 532 3.38 7.88 -31.52
C ILE A 532 2.52 9.11 -31.24
N SER A 533 2.46 9.51 -29.96
CA SER A 533 1.83 10.73 -29.53
C SER A 533 2.82 11.62 -28.78
N ILE A 534 2.81 12.92 -29.06
CA ILE A 534 3.65 13.90 -28.38
C ILE A 534 2.76 14.99 -27.79
N CYS A 535 2.96 15.26 -26.51
CA CYS A 535 2.20 16.26 -25.79
C CYS A 535 2.69 17.69 -26.09
N THR A 536 1.77 18.64 -26.11
CA THR A 536 2.14 20.07 -26.06
C THR A 536 2.80 20.41 -24.73
N ILE A 537 3.66 21.44 -24.72
CA ILE A 537 4.32 21.90 -23.50
C ILE A 537 3.35 22.75 -22.68
N PHE A 538 3.32 22.48 -21.37
CA PHE A 538 2.55 23.26 -20.40
C PHE A 538 3.09 24.70 -20.30
N PRO A 539 2.25 25.67 -19.88
CA PRO A 539 2.75 26.98 -19.48
C PRO A 539 3.85 26.83 -18.41
N CYS A 540 4.91 27.62 -18.52
CA CYS A 540 6.02 27.64 -17.57
C CYS A 540 6.50 29.08 -17.38
N LEU A 541 6.57 29.50 -16.13
CA LEU A 541 7.04 30.82 -15.70
C LEU A 541 8.46 30.80 -15.13
N LYS A 542 9.00 29.60 -14.85
CA LYS A 542 10.34 29.44 -14.29
C LYS A 542 11.41 29.66 -15.36
N THR A 543 12.02 30.84 -15.35
CA THR A 543 13.08 31.26 -16.29
C THR A 543 14.36 30.43 -16.16
N SER A 544 15.32 30.68 -17.05
CA SER A 544 16.66 30.07 -17.05
C SER A 544 17.70 31.10 -17.49
N THR A 545 18.97 30.70 -17.49
CA THR A 545 20.06 31.52 -18.03
C THR A 545 19.89 31.85 -19.52
N ARG A 546 19.20 30.98 -20.28
CA ARG A 546 18.94 31.18 -21.72
C ARG A 546 17.71 32.05 -21.96
N PHE A 547 16.66 31.89 -21.16
CA PHE A 547 15.43 32.65 -21.26
C PHE A 547 15.24 33.45 -19.97
N LEU A 548 15.89 34.62 -19.93
CA LEU A 548 16.00 35.45 -18.73
C LEU A 548 14.66 36.01 -18.23
N THR A 549 13.64 36.09 -19.11
CA THR A 549 12.32 36.61 -18.77
C THR A 549 11.22 35.61 -19.10
N SER A 550 10.10 35.67 -18.36
CA SER A 550 8.92 34.83 -18.60
C SER A 550 8.33 35.05 -20.00
N ASN A 551 8.43 36.26 -20.55
CA ASN A 551 7.97 36.58 -21.91
C ASN A 551 8.80 35.86 -22.97
N LEU A 552 10.13 35.85 -22.85
CA LEU A 552 11.02 35.13 -23.75
C LEU A 552 10.77 33.61 -23.68
N LEU A 553 10.59 33.07 -22.47
CA LEU A 553 10.26 31.66 -22.27
C LEU A 553 8.89 31.31 -22.87
N THR A 554 7.87 32.15 -22.66
CA THR A 554 6.53 31.96 -23.22
C THR A 554 6.55 32.02 -24.75
N SER A 555 7.31 32.95 -25.33
CA SER A 555 7.53 33.01 -26.78
C SER A 555 8.16 31.72 -27.31
N ASN A 556 9.18 31.19 -26.62
CA ASN A 556 9.81 29.91 -26.99
C ASN A 556 8.83 28.72 -26.86
N ILE A 557 7.98 28.68 -25.83
CA ILE A 557 6.93 27.65 -25.68
C ILE A 557 5.92 27.71 -26.83
N ASN A 558 5.48 28.91 -27.21
CA ASN A 558 4.54 29.10 -28.31
C ASN A 558 5.15 28.70 -29.66
N ASP A 559 6.41 29.06 -29.91
CA ASP A 559 7.16 28.65 -31.09
C ASP A 559 7.31 27.12 -31.14
N TYR A 560 7.62 26.48 -30.01
CA TYR A 560 7.67 25.02 -29.91
C TYR A 560 6.33 24.36 -30.24
N ASN A 561 5.24 24.80 -29.61
CA ASN A 561 3.92 24.20 -29.80
C ASN A 561 3.43 24.37 -31.27
N THR A 562 3.76 25.50 -31.90
CA THR A 562 3.46 25.76 -33.32
C THR A 562 4.24 24.82 -34.22
N LYS A 563 5.57 24.75 -34.04
CA LYS A 563 6.44 23.86 -34.84
C LYS A 563 6.12 22.38 -34.61
N LEU A 564 5.72 22.00 -33.40
CA LEU A 564 5.28 20.64 -33.09
C LEU A 564 4.05 20.28 -33.93
N TYR A 565 3.09 21.21 -34.07
CA TYR A 565 1.94 21.03 -34.93
C TYR A 565 2.32 20.79 -36.39
N ASP A 566 3.20 21.63 -36.94
CA ASP A 566 3.66 21.50 -38.32
C ASP A 566 4.36 20.15 -38.55
N ILE A 567 5.29 19.78 -37.66
CA ILE A 567 6.05 18.54 -37.81
C ILE A 567 5.20 17.29 -37.56
N SER A 568 4.11 17.38 -36.78
CA SER A 568 3.20 16.24 -36.58
C SER A 568 2.48 15.79 -37.85
N ASN A 569 2.25 16.71 -38.79
CA ASN A 569 1.68 16.39 -40.08
C ASN A 569 2.74 15.76 -41.00
N THR A 570 3.94 16.34 -41.04
CA THR A 570 5.06 15.85 -41.85
C THR A 570 5.53 14.47 -41.41
N LEU A 571 5.71 14.27 -40.10
CA LEU A 571 6.10 12.99 -39.52
C LEU A 571 4.90 12.15 -39.11
N ASN A 572 3.68 12.53 -39.46
CA ASN A 572 2.47 11.73 -39.23
C ASN A 572 2.40 11.13 -37.81
N PHE A 573 2.43 11.93 -36.75
CA PHE A 573 2.20 11.49 -35.36
C PHE A 573 1.02 12.26 -34.74
N THR A 574 0.54 11.83 -33.57
CA THR A 574 -0.59 12.48 -32.88
C THR A 574 -0.09 13.53 -31.89
N ILE A 575 -0.76 14.68 -31.83
CA ILE A 575 -0.52 15.67 -30.77
C ILE A 575 -1.59 15.53 -29.70
N ILE A 576 -1.17 15.52 -28.44
CA ILE A 576 -2.07 15.61 -27.29
C ILE A 576 -1.96 17.02 -26.72
N ASN A 577 -3.06 17.76 -26.76
CA ASN A 577 -3.13 19.07 -26.14
C ASN A 577 -3.81 18.97 -24.77
N PHE A 578 -3.20 19.59 -23.75
CA PHE A 578 -3.79 19.66 -22.43
C PHE A 578 -4.33 21.07 -22.16
N PRO A 579 -5.53 21.22 -21.58
CA PRO A 579 -6.13 22.51 -21.23
C PRO A 579 -5.52 23.07 -19.93
N ILE A 580 -4.19 23.09 -19.85
CA ILE A 580 -3.44 23.61 -18.69
C ILE A 580 -3.11 25.08 -18.95
N THR A 581 -3.57 25.93 -18.06
CA THR A 581 -3.28 27.37 -18.02
C THR A 581 -2.36 27.72 -16.84
N ILE A 582 -1.85 28.95 -16.79
CA ILE A 582 -0.97 29.43 -15.71
C ILE A 582 -1.58 29.25 -14.31
N SER A 583 -2.92 29.36 -14.17
CA SER A 583 -3.59 29.19 -12.87
C SER A 583 -3.53 27.77 -12.31
N HIS A 584 -3.20 26.78 -13.14
CA HIS A 584 -3.04 25.38 -12.74
C HIS A 584 -1.62 25.09 -12.21
N LEU A 585 -0.66 26.00 -12.39
CA LEU A 585 0.71 25.84 -11.94
C LEU A 585 0.84 26.05 -10.43
N ASN A 586 1.81 25.36 -9.85
CA ASN A 586 2.23 25.52 -8.47
C ASN A 586 2.96 26.87 -8.29
N VAL A 587 3.27 27.21 -7.04
CA VAL A 587 3.96 28.46 -6.68
C VAL A 587 5.35 28.59 -7.32
N ASP A 588 5.95 27.47 -7.73
CA ASP A 588 7.23 27.46 -8.43
C ASP A 588 7.14 27.87 -9.92
N GLY A 589 5.92 28.08 -10.42
CA GLY A 589 5.66 28.47 -11.80
C GLY A 589 6.11 27.43 -12.84
N LEU A 590 6.35 26.18 -12.43
CA LEU A 590 6.83 25.11 -13.30
C LEU A 590 5.92 23.89 -13.21
N HIS A 591 5.72 23.36 -12.01
CA HIS A 591 4.98 22.12 -11.82
C HIS A 591 3.48 22.37 -11.76
N ILE A 592 2.68 21.41 -12.18
CA ILE A 592 1.23 21.48 -12.05
C ILE A 592 0.82 21.18 -10.60
N ARG A 593 -0.15 21.92 -10.06
CA ARG A 593 -0.68 21.64 -8.71
C ARG A 593 -1.24 20.22 -8.66
N ALA A 594 -0.97 19.50 -7.57
CA ALA A 594 -1.37 18.11 -7.39
C ALA A 594 -2.88 17.86 -7.66
N LYS A 595 -3.75 18.81 -7.30
CA LYS A 595 -5.20 18.72 -7.55
C LYS A 595 -5.60 18.64 -9.02
N HIS A 596 -4.71 19.02 -9.94
CA HIS A 596 -4.95 18.99 -11.39
C HIS A 596 -4.24 17.83 -12.10
N THR A 597 -3.48 16.99 -11.37
CA THR A 597 -2.74 15.88 -11.98
C THR A 597 -3.68 14.79 -12.52
N SER A 598 -4.83 14.57 -11.87
CA SER A 598 -5.87 13.66 -12.35
C SER A 598 -6.50 14.10 -13.68
N LEU A 599 -6.61 15.41 -13.93
CA LEU A 599 -7.10 15.96 -15.21
C LEU A 599 -6.19 15.54 -16.37
N ILE A 600 -4.87 15.68 -16.20
CA ILE A 600 -3.88 15.31 -17.22
C ILE A 600 -3.94 13.81 -17.49
N PHE A 601 -3.98 13.01 -16.42
CA PHE A 601 -4.05 11.55 -16.52
C PHE A 601 -5.30 11.10 -17.27
N ASN A 602 -6.48 11.66 -16.95
CA ASN A 602 -7.72 11.35 -17.65
C ASN A 602 -7.67 11.71 -19.14
N ILE A 603 -7.06 12.84 -19.52
CA ILE A 603 -6.89 13.22 -20.93
C ILE A 603 -6.01 12.21 -21.69
N ILE A 604 -5.00 11.63 -21.03
CA ILE A 604 -4.18 10.56 -21.61
C ILE A 604 -5.05 9.30 -21.84
N LEU A 605 -5.84 8.89 -20.83
CA LEU A 605 -6.74 7.73 -20.94
C LEU A 605 -7.79 7.92 -22.04
N ASP A 606 -8.39 9.11 -22.13
CA ASP A 606 -9.36 9.47 -23.16
C ASP A 606 -8.75 9.45 -24.56
N ASN A 607 -7.51 9.95 -24.70
CA ASN A 607 -6.78 9.88 -25.97
C ASN A 607 -6.54 8.44 -26.40
N ILE A 608 -6.02 7.58 -25.51
CA ILE A 608 -5.78 6.16 -25.82
C ILE A 608 -7.09 5.48 -26.25
N THR A 609 -8.16 5.72 -25.49
CA THR A 609 -9.50 5.18 -25.81
C THR A 609 -9.99 5.66 -27.18
N CYS A 610 -9.78 6.93 -27.52
CA CYS A 610 -10.11 7.49 -28.82
C CYS A 610 -9.29 6.87 -29.97
N LEU A 611 -7.98 6.66 -29.77
CA LEU A 611 -7.08 6.03 -30.73
C LEU A 611 -7.47 4.58 -31.01
N LEU A 612 -7.81 3.81 -29.98
CA LEU A 612 -8.33 2.44 -30.10
C LEU A 612 -9.65 2.40 -30.89
N ASN A 613 -10.58 3.29 -30.56
CA ASN A 613 -11.87 3.37 -31.25
C ASN A 613 -11.73 3.74 -32.74
N LYS A 614 -10.79 4.63 -33.09
CA LYS A 614 -10.47 4.95 -34.50
C LYS A 614 -9.92 3.73 -35.23
N THR A 615 -9.03 2.98 -34.60
CA THR A 615 -8.43 1.75 -35.17
C THR A 615 -9.51 0.68 -35.44
N ASN A 616 -10.43 0.49 -34.50
CA ASN A 616 -11.54 -0.46 -34.64
C ASN A 616 -12.55 -0.03 -35.73
N LYS A 617 -12.83 1.27 -35.84
CA LYS A 617 -13.69 1.79 -36.92
C LYS A 617 -13.08 1.58 -38.31
N ILE A 618 -11.76 1.73 -38.46
CA ILE A 618 -11.08 1.48 -39.73
C ILE A 618 -11.25 0.01 -40.15
N LYS A 619 -11.03 -0.93 -39.24
CA LYS A 619 -11.23 -2.37 -39.49
C LYS A 619 -12.67 -2.71 -39.89
N ASN A 620 -13.67 -2.11 -39.23
CA ASN A 620 -15.08 -2.37 -39.54
C ASN A 620 -15.60 -1.60 -40.79
N SER A 621 -14.93 -0.52 -41.20
CA SER A 621 -15.32 0.28 -42.37
C SER A 621 -14.69 -0.18 -43.69
N GLN A 622 -13.68 -1.06 -43.65
CA GLN A 622 -13.15 -1.75 -44.82
C GLN A 622 -14.07 -2.91 -45.25
N ARG A 623 -15.32 -2.59 -45.61
CA ARG A 623 -16.02 -3.42 -46.60
C ARG A 623 -15.22 -3.33 -47.89
N SER A 624 -14.97 -4.47 -48.54
CA SER A 624 -14.29 -4.50 -49.85
C SER A 624 -14.96 -3.50 -50.81
N SER A 625 -14.20 -2.96 -51.78
CA SER A 625 -14.75 -2.09 -52.82
C SER A 625 -15.99 -2.71 -53.48
N GLU A 626 -15.97 -4.04 -53.62
CA GLU A 626 -17.08 -4.84 -54.12
C GLU A 626 -18.28 -4.87 -53.17
N ALA A 627 -18.08 -5.06 -51.87
CA ALA A 627 -19.16 -5.00 -50.87
C ALA A 627 -19.76 -3.57 -50.75
N LYS A 628 -18.94 -2.53 -50.92
CA LYS A 628 -19.40 -1.13 -51.03
C LYS A 628 -20.24 -0.93 -52.30
N SER A 629 -19.78 -1.41 -53.45
CA SER A 629 -20.51 -1.35 -54.71
C SER A 629 -21.86 -2.10 -54.63
N ARG A 630 -21.87 -3.32 -54.09
CA ARG A 630 -23.10 -4.11 -53.89
C ARG A 630 -24.09 -3.40 -52.95
N ARG A 631 -23.63 -2.78 -51.86
CA ARG A 631 -24.48 -1.98 -50.97
C ARG A 631 -25.06 -0.78 -51.69
N ASN A 632 -24.23 -0.02 -52.41
CA ASN A 632 -24.68 1.18 -53.13
C ASN A 632 -25.68 0.82 -54.23
N LYS A 633 -25.47 -0.28 -54.96
CA LYS A 633 -26.42 -0.81 -55.95
C LYS A 633 -27.77 -1.16 -55.32
N ARG A 634 -27.77 -1.81 -54.14
CA ARG A 634 -29.01 -2.13 -53.40
C ARG A 634 -29.72 -0.88 -52.90
N VAL A 635 -28.99 0.13 -52.42
CA VAL A 635 -29.57 1.41 -51.97
C VAL A 635 -30.18 2.16 -53.16
N HIS A 636 -29.48 2.24 -54.28
CA HIS A 636 -30.02 2.85 -55.51
C HIS A 636 -31.27 2.12 -56.02
N GLN A 637 -31.28 0.78 -56.00
CA GLN A 637 -32.47 0.02 -56.38
C GLN A 637 -33.66 0.33 -55.46
N ARG A 638 -33.46 0.41 -54.14
CA ARG A 638 -34.51 0.78 -53.19
C ARG A 638 -35.02 2.20 -53.42
N GLN A 639 -34.12 3.17 -53.63
CA GLN A 639 -34.52 4.54 -53.95
C GLN A 639 -35.30 4.62 -55.27
N LYS A 640 -34.89 3.88 -56.30
CA LYS A 640 -35.59 3.82 -57.58
C LYS A 640 -37.00 3.23 -57.42
N GLN A 641 -37.15 2.17 -56.63
CA GLN A 641 -38.46 1.59 -56.29
C GLN A 641 -39.35 2.58 -55.52
N GLN A 642 -38.80 3.31 -54.55
CA GLN A 642 -39.53 4.35 -53.82
C GLN A 642 -39.97 5.50 -54.72
N GLN A 643 -39.09 5.98 -55.60
CA GLN A 643 -39.44 7.02 -56.58
C GLN A 643 -40.56 6.56 -57.51
N GLN A 644 -40.50 5.32 -58.01
CA GLN A 644 -41.58 4.74 -58.83
C GLN A 644 -42.90 4.65 -58.07
N SER A 645 -42.88 4.36 -56.77
CA SER A 645 -44.09 4.32 -55.93
C SER A 645 -44.69 5.70 -55.63
N HIS A 646 -44.02 6.79 -56.00
CA HIS A 646 -44.48 8.17 -55.79
C HIS A 646 -44.71 8.93 -57.11
N ILE A 647 -44.67 8.24 -58.26
CA ILE A 647 -45.10 8.81 -59.53
C ILE A 647 -46.63 8.89 -59.52
N ILE A 648 -47.16 10.09 -59.24
CA ILE A 648 -48.57 10.40 -59.41
C ILE A 648 -48.79 10.72 -60.89
N PHE A 649 -49.43 9.81 -61.62
CA PHE A 649 -49.93 10.11 -62.96
C PHE A 649 -51.15 11.04 -62.81
N ARG A 650 -50.98 12.33 -63.09
CA ARG A 650 -52.12 13.22 -63.38
C ARG A 650 -52.45 13.10 -64.86
N LEU A 651 -53.58 12.48 -65.17
CA LEU A 651 -54.26 12.68 -66.44
C LEU A 651 -54.70 14.14 -66.49
N VAL A 652 -54.11 14.89 -67.41
CA VAL A 652 -54.64 16.21 -67.78
C VAL A 652 -55.63 15.94 -68.90
N ASP A 653 -56.91 15.99 -68.56
CA ASP A 653 -57.96 15.93 -69.57
C ASP A 653 -57.83 17.18 -70.45
N THR A 654 -57.47 16.98 -71.71
CA THR A 654 -57.46 18.01 -72.74
C THR A 654 -58.90 18.37 -73.09
N ILE A 655 -59.28 19.62 -72.80
CA ILE A 655 -60.50 20.27 -73.29
C ILE A 655 -60.29 20.73 -74.72
#